data_AF-A0A845QXY7-F1
#
_entry.id   AF-A0A845QXY7-F1
#
_cell.length_a   1.000
_cell.length_b   1.000
_cell.length_c   1.000
_cell.angle_alpha   90.00
_cell.angle_beta   90.00
_cell.angle_gamma   90.00
#
_symmetry.space_group_name_H-M   'P 1'
#
loop_
_entity.id
_entity.type
_entity.pdbx_description
1 polymer ?
#
loop_
_entity_poly.entity_id
_entity_poly.type
_entity_poly.pdbx_seq_one_letter_code
_entity_poly.pdbx_strand_id
1 'polypeptide(L)'
;MKKKLTKTNFNKSERFNFALTWGDVDGRDYRPEIVDLANKIGRTKAGTGREAIPFGPEYYALAPILDEYQVKIAMQLQFRKKLSAKDIAKGSGESYEKVKKTLDYIAWAGVAFVNTIDGVDMYWQDIFVPGHLEMINNNKELVAKHPEIAEAFYYFGSKKGPMAAGIMPVGGGPMRVLPIERSIDGNSRRASYEELSKYLNEAEVFSVSDCSCRTSREAMEEGCGHLKEDMCIQLDHAAEYYIKTGRGREITRKEAFEIIKRAEDNGLMHSIPNLDGLGHTHAICNCCGCGCYAMRLANEYVNNDIVRSNYKSIVDESKCVACGECVDVCPTNALRLGQKLCSKEPIDERMVKEVPRNTEWTEDKWNSDYRTNRKNTLDSGTSPCITNCPAHIPVQGYVKLASQGRYTEALELIKKHNPLPAVCGRVCPRLCEEDCTRGDIDEAVAVDDIKKFIAEQDLNKGIRYIPRKRHDYSDKKIAIIGGGPSGLTCAYDLSIDGYDVTVFEKENKLGGMLAFGIPSYRLEKDVIEAEIDVLGDMGVKFKTGVEVGKDVSIQELRGKGFNAFYIAIGAQSGKKIGLEGEDAREVLSGVDFLRMTNLGDKTNVGGKVVVIGGGNVAIDVARSAIRLDGVKQTDIFSIEARENMPAHNEEVEEALEEEIKINNSWGPTRIITENGKVTGIEFKRCLSVFDENGKFNPQFDEADRKITECDYVLLSVGQTFNYGNLLEGEGVRLTNRNTIEVDQVTLQTSKVDIFAGGDVASGPRFAIDSIAAGKEAAVSIHRFVQRGQSLVFGRDTHSYKVFDKENLDDVIGYDGTERQRTQHVDGKVSKTTFKDLRGILTEEQIKKETARCLGCGATKVDEYLCVGCGACTLKCKFDAIKLEKVHDVKGYEIEDLPKAVLKKVVARKVKITANKINPFAKKR
;
A
#
# COMPACT_ATOMS: atom_id res chain seq x y z
N MET A 1 16.69 -28.06 8.37
CA MET A 1 17.82 -27.56 7.54
C MET A 1 17.73 -26.05 7.48
N LYS A 2 18.67 -25.34 8.13
CA LYS A 2 18.72 -23.86 8.22
C LYS A 2 19.22 -23.29 6.88
N LYS A 3 18.34 -22.71 6.05
CA LYS A 3 18.76 -21.68 5.07
C LYS A 3 18.74 -20.35 5.79
N LYS A 4 19.94 -19.79 6.03
CA LYS A 4 20.12 -18.39 6.46
C LYS A 4 19.41 -17.50 5.42
N LEU A 5 18.50 -16.66 5.90
CA LEU A 5 18.11 -15.44 5.21
C LEU A 5 19.38 -14.59 5.04
N THR A 6 20.00 -14.69 3.88
CA THR A 6 21.06 -13.78 3.46
C THR A 6 20.42 -12.42 3.15
N LYS A 7 20.98 -11.37 3.76
CA LYS A 7 20.76 -9.97 3.41
C LYS A 7 20.75 -9.83 1.88
N THR A 8 19.78 -9.08 1.35
CA THR A 8 19.63 -8.67 -0.05
C THR A 8 20.86 -7.89 -0.50
N ASN A 9 21.92 -8.63 -0.74
CA ASN A 9 23.02 -8.17 -1.53
C ASN A 9 22.56 -8.45 -2.97
N PHE A 10 22.40 -7.41 -3.77
CA PHE A 10 22.39 -7.41 -5.24
C PHE A 10 23.70 -8.02 -5.82
N ASN A 11 24.38 -8.85 -5.04
CA ASN A 11 25.67 -9.43 -5.32
C ASN A 11 25.39 -10.66 -6.14
N LYS A 12 25.44 -10.47 -7.47
CA LYS A 12 25.90 -11.48 -8.44
C LYS A 12 25.50 -12.88 -8.02
N SER A 13 24.19 -13.13 -8.01
CA SER A 13 23.71 -14.43 -7.56
C SER A 13 24.30 -15.47 -8.51
N GLU A 14 25.14 -16.35 -7.96
CA GLU A 14 25.69 -17.56 -8.59
C GLU A 14 24.60 -18.45 -9.23
N ARG A 15 23.33 -18.18 -8.96
CA ARG A 15 22.15 -18.82 -9.58
C ARG A 15 21.85 -18.34 -11.00
N PHE A 16 22.39 -17.19 -11.45
CA PHE A 16 21.91 -16.45 -12.63
C PHE A 16 23.03 -15.89 -13.54
N ASN A 17 24.08 -16.68 -13.80
CA ASN A 17 24.88 -16.48 -15.01
C ASN A 17 24.09 -17.01 -16.22
N PHE A 18 23.19 -16.20 -16.79
CA PHE A 18 22.89 -16.33 -18.22
C PHE A 18 24.20 -16.02 -18.95
N ALA A 19 25.03 -17.04 -19.13
CA ALA A 19 26.42 -16.98 -19.60
C ALA A 19 26.65 -15.81 -20.57
N LEU A 20 27.17 -14.69 -20.06
CA LEU A 20 27.69 -13.61 -20.90
C LEU A 20 29.09 -13.96 -21.42
N THR A 21 29.69 -15.05 -20.91
CA THR A 21 31.01 -15.55 -21.32
C THR A 21 31.05 -17.07 -21.44
N TRP A 22 31.92 -17.58 -22.31
CA TRP A 22 32.10 -19.01 -22.62
C TRP A 22 32.53 -19.88 -21.42
N GLY A 23 32.90 -19.29 -20.28
CA GLY A 23 33.29 -20.03 -19.07
C GLY A 23 32.12 -20.59 -18.26
N ASP A 24 30.89 -20.10 -18.50
CA ASP A 24 29.71 -20.37 -17.66
C ASP A 24 28.80 -21.51 -18.19
N VAL A 25 29.26 -22.22 -19.23
CA VAL A 25 28.44 -23.20 -20.00
C VAL A 25 28.41 -24.61 -19.37
N ASP A 26 29.21 -24.85 -18.33
CA ASP A 26 29.30 -26.06 -17.48
C ASP A 26 28.56 -27.31 -17.99
N GLY A 27 29.07 -27.92 -19.07
CA GLY A 27 28.59 -29.20 -19.61
C GLY A 27 27.25 -29.19 -20.36
N ARG A 28 26.69 -28.02 -20.75
CA ARG A 28 25.45 -27.95 -21.56
C ARG A 28 25.75 -28.09 -23.05
N ASP A 29 25.02 -28.97 -23.72
CA ASP A 29 25.10 -29.13 -25.17
C ASP A 29 24.61 -27.85 -25.89
N TYR A 30 25.53 -27.21 -26.62
CA TYR A 30 25.25 -26.04 -27.44
C TYR A 30 24.52 -26.45 -28.72
N ARG A 31 23.38 -25.81 -28.99
CA ARG A 31 22.55 -26.06 -30.18
C ARG A 31 22.59 -24.87 -31.16
N PRO A 32 23.51 -24.86 -32.14
CA PRO A 32 23.67 -23.73 -33.06
C PRO A 32 22.38 -23.39 -33.82
N GLU A 33 21.56 -24.39 -34.14
CA GLU A 33 20.30 -24.21 -34.85
C GLU A 33 19.28 -23.36 -34.08
N ILE A 34 19.35 -23.34 -32.75
CA ILE A 34 18.51 -22.47 -31.91
C ILE A 34 18.94 -21.01 -32.03
N VAL A 35 20.25 -20.74 -32.08
CA VAL A 35 20.78 -19.38 -32.28
C VAL A 35 20.42 -18.86 -33.67
N ASP A 36 20.45 -19.72 -34.68
CA ASP A 36 20.02 -19.38 -36.05
C ASP A 36 18.53 -19.01 -36.09
N LEU A 37 17.68 -19.81 -35.43
CA LEU A 37 16.25 -19.50 -35.32
C LEU A 37 16.02 -18.21 -34.53
N ALA A 38 16.74 -17.99 -33.44
CA ALA A 38 16.67 -16.76 -32.65
C ALA A 38 17.07 -15.54 -33.49
N ASN A 39 18.14 -15.64 -34.28
CA ASN A 39 18.55 -14.58 -35.19
C ASN A 39 17.49 -14.28 -36.24
N LYS A 40 16.87 -15.32 -36.80
CA LYS A 40 15.79 -15.18 -37.77
C LYS A 40 14.58 -14.45 -37.18
N ILE A 41 14.10 -14.87 -36.01
CA ILE A 41 12.98 -14.23 -35.29
C ILE A 41 13.32 -12.79 -34.92
N GLY A 42 14.52 -12.57 -34.38
CA GLY A 42 15.02 -11.24 -34.01
C GLY A 42 15.31 -10.31 -35.20
N ARG A 43 15.25 -10.83 -36.43
CA ARG A 43 15.69 -10.14 -37.67
C ARG A 43 17.12 -9.62 -37.55
N THR A 44 17.99 -10.41 -36.93
CA THR A 44 19.41 -10.13 -36.74
C THR A 44 20.25 -11.05 -37.61
N LYS A 45 21.52 -10.70 -37.82
CA LYS A 45 22.44 -11.47 -38.65
C LYS A 45 23.63 -11.92 -37.82
N ALA A 46 24.05 -13.17 -38.00
CA ALA A 46 25.24 -13.71 -37.37
C ALA A 46 26.49 -12.88 -37.68
N GLY A 47 27.38 -12.71 -36.70
CA GLY A 47 28.58 -11.89 -36.78
C GLY A 47 28.34 -10.37 -36.70
N THR A 48 27.10 -9.93 -36.44
CA THR A 48 26.81 -8.50 -36.21
C THR A 48 26.69 -8.21 -34.72
N GLY A 49 26.92 -6.95 -34.29
CA GLY A 49 26.70 -6.54 -32.90
C GLY A 49 25.25 -6.63 -32.40
N ARG A 50 24.32 -7.15 -33.22
CA ARG A 50 22.93 -7.41 -32.85
C ARG A 50 22.59 -8.91 -32.81
N GLU A 51 23.54 -9.78 -33.14
CA GLU A 51 23.37 -11.24 -33.12
C GLU A 51 22.76 -11.73 -31.80
N ALA A 52 21.90 -12.74 -31.88
CA ALA A 52 21.41 -13.46 -30.72
C ALA A 52 22.60 -14.08 -29.97
N ILE A 53 22.73 -13.78 -28.68
CA ILE A 53 23.87 -14.22 -27.90
C ILE A 53 23.74 -15.74 -27.69
N PRO A 54 24.77 -16.56 -27.97
CA PRO A 54 24.80 -17.96 -27.56
C PRO A 54 24.53 -18.06 -26.05
N PHE A 55 23.58 -18.91 -25.64
CA PHE A 55 23.10 -18.97 -24.24
C PHE A 55 22.57 -17.63 -23.70
N GLY A 56 22.12 -16.74 -24.59
CA GLY A 56 21.42 -15.51 -24.23
C GLY A 56 19.93 -15.74 -23.97
N PRO A 57 19.20 -14.67 -23.61
CA PRO A 57 17.76 -14.73 -23.36
C PRO A 57 16.97 -15.32 -24.55
N GLU A 58 17.30 -14.90 -25.76
CA GLU A 58 16.63 -15.40 -26.97
C GLU A 58 16.85 -16.92 -27.17
N TYR A 59 18.03 -17.45 -26.81
CA TYR A 59 18.34 -18.88 -26.88
C TYR A 59 17.54 -19.67 -25.83
N TYR A 60 17.57 -19.23 -24.57
CA TYR A 60 16.89 -19.94 -23.48
C TYR A 60 15.37 -19.91 -23.57
N ALA A 61 14.80 -18.91 -24.25
CA ALA A 61 13.37 -18.92 -24.55
C ALA A 61 12.95 -20.03 -25.53
N LEU A 62 13.89 -20.55 -26.36
CA LEU A 62 13.61 -21.48 -27.44
C LEU A 62 14.17 -22.89 -27.21
N ALA A 63 15.41 -23.00 -26.72
CA ALA A 63 16.14 -24.25 -26.54
C ALA A 63 15.38 -25.33 -25.73
N PRO A 64 14.75 -25.03 -24.58
CA PRO A 64 14.08 -26.05 -23.79
C PRO A 64 12.77 -26.54 -24.39
N ILE A 65 12.16 -25.79 -25.31
CA ILE A 65 10.81 -26.05 -25.82
C ILE A 65 10.79 -26.58 -27.26
N LEU A 66 11.93 -26.62 -27.95
CA LEU A 66 12.04 -27.09 -29.33
C LEU A 66 13.06 -28.22 -29.50
N ASP A 67 12.71 -29.27 -30.23
CA ASP A 67 13.66 -30.24 -30.75
C ASP A 67 14.28 -29.81 -32.10
N GLU A 68 15.26 -30.56 -32.62
CA GLU A 68 15.95 -30.25 -33.88
C GLU A 68 14.98 -30.20 -35.08
N TYR A 69 13.99 -31.09 -35.12
CA TYR A 69 13.02 -31.14 -36.21
C TYR A 69 12.06 -29.94 -36.17
N GLN A 70 11.61 -29.57 -34.98
CA GLN A 70 10.77 -28.40 -34.76
C GLN A 70 11.49 -27.11 -35.15
N VAL A 71 12.79 -27.00 -34.87
CA VAL A 71 13.63 -25.88 -35.36
C VAL A 71 13.69 -25.88 -36.88
N LYS A 72 13.96 -27.03 -37.52
CA LYS A 72 13.97 -27.15 -38.98
C LYS A 72 12.66 -26.66 -39.62
N ILE A 73 11.51 -27.01 -39.04
CA ILE A 73 10.20 -26.57 -39.54
C ILE A 73 9.94 -25.08 -39.24
N ALA A 74 10.27 -24.58 -38.04
CA ALA A 74 10.18 -23.16 -37.71
C ALA A 74 11.06 -22.29 -38.63
N MET A 75 12.19 -22.81 -39.09
CA MET A 75 13.05 -22.17 -40.08
C MET A 75 12.41 -22.02 -41.47
N GLN A 76 11.29 -22.67 -41.76
CA GLN A 76 10.52 -22.46 -43.01
C GLN A 76 9.48 -21.34 -42.92
N LEU A 77 9.10 -20.90 -41.71
CA LEU A 77 8.15 -19.81 -41.52
C LEU A 77 8.71 -18.47 -41.99
N GLN A 78 7.86 -17.47 -42.23
CA GLN A 78 8.30 -16.17 -42.71
C GLN A 78 7.76 -15.06 -41.82
N PHE A 79 8.52 -13.96 -41.73
CA PHE A 79 8.14 -12.79 -40.95
C PHE A 79 6.86 -12.17 -41.53
N ARG A 80 5.78 -12.17 -40.74
CA ARG A 80 4.44 -11.65 -41.08
C ARG A 80 3.85 -12.16 -42.41
N LYS A 81 4.40 -13.23 -42.98
CA LYS A 81 3.86 -13.89 -44.18
C LYS A 81 3.25 -15.23 -43.81
N LYS A 82 1.93 -15.29 -44.01
CA LYS A 82 1.06 -16.42 -43.69
C LYS A 82 1.29 -17.55 -44.70
N LEU A 83 1.66 -18.73 -44.20
CA LEU A 83 1.93 -19.92 -45.00
C LEU A 83 1.08 -21.10 -44.48
N SER A 84 0.53 -21.91 -45.37
CA SER A 84 -0.17 -23.13 -44.96
C SER A 84 0.81 -24.25 -44.62
N ALA A 85 0.36 -25.26 -43.87
CA ALA A 85 1.14 -26.47 -43.64
C ALA A 85 1.51 -27.18 -44.97
N LYS A 86 0.69 -27.04 -46.01
CA LYS A 86 0.96 -27.60 -47.35
C LYS A 86 2.11 -26.88 -48.05
N ASP A 87 2.17 -25.55 -47.94
CA ASP A 87 3.27 -24.75 -48.50
C ASP A 87 4.60 -25.12 -47.85
N ILE A 88 4.59 -25.27 -46.52
CA ILE A 88 5.77 -25.63 -45.73
C ILE A 88 6.19 -27.08 -45.99
N ALA A 89 5.24 -28.02 -46.10
CA ALA A 89 5.53 -29.41 -46.48
C ALA A 89 6.21 -29.49 -47.86
N LYS A 90 5.69 -28.76 -48.84
CA LYS A 90 6.28 -28.66 -50.18
C LYS A 90 7.70 -28.05 -50.15
N GLY A 91 7.90 -26.99 -49.37
CA GLY A 91 9.19 -26.31 -49.25
C GLY A 91 10.26 -27.11 -48.49
N SER A 92 9.84 -27.92 -47.51
CA SER A 92 10.75 -28.72 -46.66
C SER A 92 11.00 -30.14 -47.18
N GLY A 93 10.19 -30.64 -48.12
CA GLY A 93 10.26 -32.01 -48.61
C GLY A 93 9.74 -33.05 -47.60
N GLU A 94 8.94 -32.63 -46.62
CA GLU A 94 8.40 -33.49 -45.55
C GLU A 94 6.90 -33.79 -45.79
N SER A 95 6.35 -34.80 -45.11
CA SER A 95 4.92 -35.12 -45.24
C SER A 95 4.03 -34.05 -44.59
N TYR A 96 2.84 -33.86 -45.17
CA TYR A 96 1.87 -32.88 -44.66
C TYR A 96 1.48 -33.16 -43.21
N GLU A 97 1.17 -34.40 -42.82
CA GLU A 97 0.72 -34.67 -41.44
C GLU A 97 1.80 -34.36 -40.41
N LYS A 98 3.06 -34.70 -40.73
CA LYS A 98 4.20 -34.46 -39.84
C LYS A 98 4.48 -32.96 -39.68
N VAL A 99 4.44 -32.21 -40.78
CA VAL A 99 4.58 -30.75 -40.77
C VAL A 99 3.43 -30.09 -40.02
N LYS A 100 2.17 -30.47 -40.29
CA LYS A 100 1.00 -29.90 -39.60
C LYS A 100 1.07 -30.10 -38.10
N LYS A 101 1.34 -31.34 -37.64
CA LYS A 101 1.49 -31.64 -36.21
C LYS A 101 2.61 -30.81 -35.56
N THR A 102 3.71 -30.62 -36.28
CA THR A 102 4.85 -29.82 -35.80
C THR A 102 4.52 -28.33 -35.73
N LEU A 103 3.85 -27.80 -36.76
CA LEU A 103 3.38 -26.41 -36.80
C LEU A 103 2.39 -26.11 -35.67
N ASP A 104 1.48 -27.04 -35.39
CA ASP A 104 0.54 -26.93 -34.27
C ASP A 104 1.27 -26.87 -32.93
N TYR A 105 2.27 -27.74 -32.74
CA TYR A 105 3.09 -27.70 -31.53
C TYR A 105 3.87 -26.38 -31.40
N ILE A 106 4.59 -25.93 -32.43
CA ILE A 106 5.38 -24.70 -32.31
C ILE A 106 4.49 -23.46 -32.16
N ALA A 107 3.26 -23.48 -32.70
CA ALA A 107 2.27 -22.44 -32.47
C ALA A 107 1.72 -22.49 -31.04
N TRP A 108 1.40 -23.68 -30.54
CA TRP A 108 1.07 -23.90 -29.13
C TRP A 108 2.25 -23.55 -28.19
N ALA A 109 3.50 -23.69 -28.62
CA ALA A 109 4.67 -23.32 -27.83
C ALA A 109 4.93 -21.79 -27.84
N GLY A 110 4.41 -21.07 -28.84
CA GLY A 110 4.56 -19.62 -28.96
C GLY A 110 5.67 -19.18 -29.90
N VAL A 111 6.25 -20.12 -30.67
CA VAL A 111 7.32 -19.89 -31.66
C VAL A 111 6.76 -19.67 -33.08
N ALA A 112 5.44 -19.83 -33.24
CA ALA A 112 4.69 -19.44 -34.43
C ALA A 112 3.33 -18.86 -34.02
N PHE A 113 2.79 -17.99 -34.86
CA PHE A 113 1.38 -17.59 -34.81
C PHE A 113 0.56 -18.49 -35.73
N VAL A 114 -0.72 -18.67 -35.42
CA VAL A 114 -1.65 -19.45 -36.24
C VAL A 114 -3.05 -18.86 -36.21
N ASN A 115 -3.64 -18.70 -37.39
CA ASN A 115 -5.05 -18.35 -37.58
C ASN A 115 -5.65 -19.21 -38.69
N THR A 116 -6.97 -19.36 -38.70
CA THR A 116 -7.68 -20.08 -39.76
C THR A 116 -8.25 -19.07 -40.75
N ILE A 117 -7.80 -19.12 -42.00
CA ILE A 117 -8.24 -18.22 -43.07
C ILE A 117 -8.86 -19.09 -44.16
N ASP A 118 -10.12 -18.83 -44.52
CA ASP A 118 -10.87 -19.60 -45.51
C ASP A 118 -10.85 -21.12 -45.23
N GLY A 119 -10.92 -21.50 -43.95
CA GLY A 119 -10.89 -22.88 -43.49
C GLY A 119 -9.49 -23.53 -43.46
N VAL A 120 -8.42 -22.79 -43.74
CA VAL A 120 -7.05 -23.28 -43.76
C VAL A 120 -6.23 -22.63 -42.64
N ASP A 121 -5.50 -23.46 -41.88
CA ASP A 121 -4.56 -22.99 -40.88
C ASP A 121 -3.32 -22.38 -41.52
N MET A 122 -3.08 -21.11 -41.21
CA MET A 122 -1.99 -20.31 -41.72
C MET A 122 -1.04 -19.90 -40.60
N TYR A 123 0.26 -20.08 -40.82
CA TYR A 123 1.31 -19.91 -39.83
C TYR A 123 2.32 -18.84 -40.25
N TRP A 124 2.86 -18.10 -39.29
CA TRP A 124 3.93 -17.11 -39.52
C TRP A 124 4.74 -16.84 -38.24
N GLN A 125 5.79 -16.02 -38.37
CA GLN A 125 6.59 -15.52 -37.24
C GLN A 125 6.54 -13.99 -37.15
N ASP A 126 6.72 -13.46 -35.95
CA ASP A 126 6.88 -12.03 -35.68
C ASP A 126 8.19 -11.81 -34.88
N ILE A 127 8.39 -10.61 -34.33
CA ILE A 127 9.53 -10.30 -33.47
C ILE A 127 9.38 -10.92 -32.07
N PHE A 128 10.44 -10.85 -31.27
CA PHE A 128 10.40 -11.34 -29.89
C PHE A 128 9.49 -10.51 -28.96
N VAL A 129 9.49 -9.18 -29.09
CA VAL A 129 8.73 -8.25 -28.22
C VAL A 129 8.21 -7.04 -29.03
N PRO A 130 6.89 -6.77 -29.08
CA PRO A 130 5.84 -7.66 -28.59
C PRO A 130 5.69 -8.84 -29.56
N GLY A 131 5.62 -10.07 -29.04
CA GLY A 131 5.43 -11.25 -29.85
C GLY A 131 5.80 -12.53 -29.13
N HIS A 132 6.81 -13.23 -29.65
CA HIS A 132 7.10 -14.61 -29.24
C HIS A 132 7.37 -14.77 -27.74
N LEU A 133 8.04 -13.83 -27.06
CA LEU A 133 8.31 -13.97 -25.63
C LEU A 133 7.04 -13.85 -24.79
N GLU A 134 6.10 -12.97 -25.15
CA GLU A 134 4.79 -12.90 -24.51
C GLU A 134 4.01 -14.20 -24.74
N MET A 135 4.00 -14.74 -25.96
CA MET A 135 3.26 -15.96 -26.28
C MET A 135 3.82 -17.19 -25.56
N ILE A 136 5.15 -17.31 -25.49
CA ILE A 136 5.83 -18.37 -24.73
C ILE A 136 5.49 -18.24 -23.25
N ASN A 137 5.58 -17.02 -22.70
CA ASN A 137 5.37 -16.82 -21.26
C ASN A 137 3.90 -16.88 -20.83
N ASN A 138 2.94 -16.69 -21.75
CA ASN A 138 1.53 -16.94 -21.48
C ASN A 138 1.15 -18.43 -21.55
N ASN A 139 2.04 -19.30 -22.02
CA ASN A 139 1.84 -20.74 -21.91
C ASN A 139 2.19 -21.22 -20.48
N LYS A 140 1.15 -21.38 -19.65
CA LYS A 140 1.27 -21.77 -18.23
C LYS A 140 1.98 -23.11 -18.05
N GLU A 141 1.78 -24.06 -18.97
CA GLU A 141 2.40 -25.38 -18.92
C GLU A 141 3.91 -25.29 -19.18
N LEU A 142 4.31 -24.49 -20.18
CA LEU A 142 5.73 -24.29 -20.48
C LEU A 142 6.45 -23.54 -19.37
N VAL A 143 5.86 -22.47 -18.82
CA VAL A 143 6.48 -21.74 -17.70
C VAL A 143 6.62 -22.61 -16.45
N ALA A 144 5.64 -23.48 -16.18
CA ALA A 144 5.73 -24.41 -15.06
C ALA A 144 6.81 -25.48 -15.26
N LYS A 145 7.01 -25.96 -16.49
CA LYS A 145 7.98 -26.99 -16.83
C LYS A 145 9.41 -26.45 -17.01
N HIS A 146 9.52 -25.23 -17.55
CA HIS A 146 10.76 -24.57 -17.91
C HIS A 146 10.77 -23.11 -17.39
N PRO A 147 10.91 -22.89 -16.06
CA PRO A 147 10.90 -21.54 -15.48
C PRO A 147 11.94 -20.59 -16.10
N GLU A 148 13.04 -21.10 -16.65
CA GLU A 148 14.07 -20.34 -17.35
C GLU A 148 13.54 -19.52 -18.55
N ILE A 149 12.41 -19.92 -19.16
CA ILE A 149 11.79 -19.15 -20.26
C ILE A 149 11.17 -17.85 -19.75
N ALA A 150 10.65 -17.84 -18.51
CA ALA A 150 10.10 -16.65 -17.88
C ALA A 150 11.21 -15.66 -17.56
N GLU A 151 12.33 -16.14 -17.04
CA GLU A 151 13.53 -15.33 -16.80
C GLU A 151 14.10 -14.75 -18.10
N ALA A 152 14.14 -15.56 -19.17
CA ALA A 152 14.58 -15.08 -20.49
C ALA A 152 13.78 -13.86 -20.97
N PHE A 153 12.46 -13.81 -20.71
CA PHE A 153 11.66 -12.64 -21.05
C PHE A 153 12.10 -11.39 -20.27
N TYR A 154 12.38 -11.52 -18.97
CA TYR A 154 12.92 -10.43 -18.16
C TYR A 154 14.26 -9.91 -18.72
N TYR A 155 15.22 -10.82 -18.91
CA TYR A 155 16.59 -10.47 -19.31
C TYR A 155 16.69 -9.93 -20.72
N PHE A 156 15.80 -10.34 -21.64
CA PHE A 156 15.72 -9.76 -22.97
C PHE A 156 15.58 -8.24 -22.91
N GLY A 157 14.64 -7.73 -22.10
CA GLY A 157 14.47 -6.29 -21.94
C GLY A 157 15.53 -5.62 -21.08
N SER A 158 16.18 -6.34 -20.14
CA SER A 158 17.35 -5.79 -19.41
C SER A 158 18.54 -5.54 -20.32
N LYS A 159 18.71 -6.37 -21.35
CA LYS A 159 19.74 -6.21 -22.39
C LYS A 159 19.39 -5.08 -23.37
N LYS A 160 18.14 -5.04 -23.86
CA LYS A 160 17.74 -4.12 -24.95
C LYS A 160 17.31 -2.73 -24.46
N GLY A 161 16.74 -2.64 -23.26
CA GLY A 161 16.21 -1.41 -22.68
C GLY A 161 17.24 -0.27 -22.58
N PRO A 162 18.43 -0.51 -21.98
CA PRO A 162 19.51 0.47 -21.91
C PRO A 162 19.93 1.03 -23.27
N MET A 163 19.98 0.17 -24.30
CA MET A 163 20.38 0.57 -25.65
C MET A 163 19.40 1.54 -26.31
N ALA A 164 18.14 1.53 -25.87
CA ALA A 164 17.07 2.38 -26.40
C ALA A 164 16.95 3.74 -25.68
N ALA A 165 17.69 3.96 -24.60
CA ALA A 165 17.59 5.18 -23.79
C ALA A 165 17.93 6.45 -24.59
N GLY A 166 16.96 7.37 -24.67
CA GLY A 166 17.12 8.68 -25.31
C GLY A 166 17.18 8.69 -26.84
N ILE A 167 17.21 7.53 -27.49
CA ILE A 167 17.26 7.43 -28.97
C ILE A 167 15.91 7.09 -29.59
N MET A 168 14.94 6.64 -28.79
CA MET A 168 13.60 6.34 -29.28
C MET A 168 12.80 7.62 -29.53
N PRO A 169 11.99 7.68 -30.61
CA PRO A 169 11.02 8.75 -30.77
C PRO A 169 9.95 8.68 -29.67
N VAL A 170 9.30 9.82 -29.42
CA VAL A 170 8.23 9.94 -28.42
C VAL A 170 7.08 9.00 -28.76
N GLY A 171 6.68 8.15 -27.81
CA GLY A 171 5.65 7.14 -28.01
C GLY A 171 6.00 6.13 -29.09
N GLY A 172 7.29 6.00 -29.45
CA GLY A 172 7.77 5.20 -30.56
C GLY A 172 8.35 3.84 -30.18
N GLY A 173 8.19 3.43 -28.93
CA GLY A 173 8.55 2.10 -28.48
C GLY A 173 7.62 1.00 -29.00
N PRO A 174 7.98 -0.27 -28.76
CA PRO A 174 7.17 -1.44 -29.11
C PRO A 174 5.78 -1.44 -28.44
N MET A 175 5.71 -0.87 -27.24
CA MET A 175 4.50 -0.70 -26.45
C MET A 175 4.27 0.79 -26.21
N ARG A 176 3.00 1.20 -26.17
CA ARG A 176 2.60 2.59 -25.94
C ARG A 176 1.48 2.68 -24.92
N VAL A 177 1.59 3.61 -24.00
CA VAL A 177 0.53 3.97 -23.05
C VAL A 177 -0.59 4.70 -23.79
N LEU A 178 -1.82 4.27 -23.54
CA LEU A 178 -3.00 5.04 -23.88
C LEU A 178 -3.51 5.78 -22.65
N PRO A 179 -4.01 7.02 -22.80
CA PRO A 179 -4.76 7.66 -21.74
C PRO A 179 -6.00 6.82 -21.41
N ILE A 180 -6.35 6.75 -20.13
CA ILE A 180 -7.67 6.27 -19.70
C ILE A 180 -8.71 7.18 -20.35
N GLU A 181 -9.61 6.63 -21.15
CA GLU A 181 -10.48 7.44 -22.01
C GLU A 181 -11.31 8.47 -21.25
N ARG A 182 -11.84 8.08 -20.08
CA ARG A 182 -12.56 8.97 -19.15
C ARG A 182 -11.76 10.22 -18.73
N SER A 183 -10.42 10.16 -18.80
CA SER A 183 -9.53 11.30 -18.48
C SER A 183 -9.39 12.33 -19.60
N ILE A 184 -9.80 11.98 -20.82
CA ILE A 184 -9.71 12.84 -22.01
C ILE A 184 -11.07 13.19 -22.63
N ASP A 185 -12.18 12.75 -22.02
CA ASP A 185 -13.54 13.01 -22.54
C ASP A 185 -13.84 14.49 -22.75
N GLY A 186 -13.41 15.34 -21.81
CA GLY A 186 -13.56 16.80 -21.91
C GLY A 186 -12.53 17.49 -22.80
N ASN A 187 -11.58 16.76 -23.41
CA ASN A 187 -10.49 17.35 -24.19
C ASN A 187 -10.90 17.51 -25.67
N SER A 188 -11.05 18.76 -26.12
CA SER A 188 -11.43 19.08 -27.51
C SER A 188 -10.40 18.68 -28.58
N ARG A 189 -9.16 18.37 -28.17
CA ARG A 189 -8.08 17.92 -29.05
C ARG A 189 -7.87 16.39 -29.01
N ARG A 190 -8.79 15.66 -28.37
CA ARG A 190 -8.72 14.19 -28.35
C ARG A 190 -8.76 13.63 -29.77
N ALA A 191 -8.12 12.49 -29.95
CA ALA A 191 -8.05 11.82 -31.23
C ALA A 191 -8.48 10.37 -31.03
N SER A 192 -9.27 9.84 -31.97
CA SER A 192 -9.87 8.50 -31.84
C SER A 192 -8.83 7.38 -31.71
N TYR A 193 -7.63 7.56 -32.25
CA TYR A 193 -6.54 6.59 -32.09
C TYR A 193 -5.93 6.56 -30.67
N GLU A 194 -6.32 7.49 -29.79
CA GLU A 194 -6.00 7.49 -28.36
C GLU A 194 -7.16 6.96 -27.50
N GLU A 195 -8.31 6.66 -28.10
CA GLU A 195 -9.51 6.19 -27.42
C GLU A 195 -9.54 4.67 -27.42
N LEU A 196 -9.70 4.07 -26.23
CA LEU A 196 -9.68 2.63 -26.06
C LEU A 196 -10.96 2.00 -26.61
N SER A 197 -12.08 2.71 -26.48
CA SER A 197 -13.39 2.35 -27.02
C SER A 197 -13.36 2.19 -28.54
N LYS A 198 -12.53 2.95 -29.27
CA LYS A 198 -12.34 2.77 -30.72
C LYS A 198 -11.92 1.32 -31.01
N TYR A 199 -10.82 0.88 -30.42
CA TYR A 199 -10.28 -0.46 -30.65
C TYR A 199 -11.25 -1.55 -30.17
N LEU A 200 -11.86 -1.33 -29.01
CA LEU A 200 -12.86 -2.26 -28.47
C LEU A 200 -14.15 -2.29 -29.28
N ASN A 201 -14.49 -1.29 -30.09
CA ASN A 201 -15.70 -1.25 -30.92
C ASN A 201 -15.45 -1.75 -32.35
N GLU A 202 -14.23 -1.57 -32.88
CA GLU A 202 -13.84 -2.04 -34.20
C GLU A 202 -13.54 -3.54 -34.23
N ALA A 203 -13.07 -4.12 -33.13
CA ALA A 203 -12.80 -5.56 -33.04
C ALA A 203 -14.09 -6.40 -33.06
N GLU A 204 -14.01 -7.61 -33.61
CA GLU A 204 -15.11 -8.56 -33.68
C GLU A 204 -14.92 -9.75 -32.72
N VAL A 205 -13.67 -10.22 -32.58
CA VAL A 205 -13.32 -11.36 -31.72
C VAL A 205 -12.47 -10.88 -30.55
N PHE A 206 -12.76 -11.39 -29.36
CA PHE A 206 -12.07 -11.00 -28.13
C PHE A 206 -11.65 -12.24 -27.33
N SER A 207 -10.44 -12.18 -26.79
CA SER A 207 -10.02 -13.10 -25.74
C SER A 207 -9.41 -12.33 -24.57
N VAL A 208 -9.34 -12.97 -23.42
CA VAL A 208 -8.55 -12.50 -22.29
C VAL A 208 -7.59 -13.57 -21.80
N SER A 209 -6.40 -13.15 -21.40
CA SER A 209 -5.37 -13.98 -20.80
C SER A 209 -4.78 -13.34 -19.55
N ASP A 210 -4.02 -14.15 -18.81
CA ASP A 210 -3.13 -13.65 -17.78
C ASP A 210 -2.09 -12.68 -18.39
N CYS A 211 -1.58 -11.75 -17.58
CA CYS A 211 -0.49 -10.87 -17.97
C CYS A 211 0.83 -11.64 -18.06
N SER A 212 1.45 -11.62 -19.25
CA SER A 212 2.77 -12.24 -19.47
C SER A 212 3.85 -11.65 -18.55
N CYS A 213 3.92 -10.33 -18.38
CA CYS A 213 4.91 -9.69 -17.53
C CYS A 213 4.77 -10.12 -16.05
N ARG A 214 3.53 -10.17 -15.54
CA ARG A 214 3.25 -10.59 -14.15
C ARG A 214 3.46 -12.09 -13.97
N THR A 215 3.18 -12.90 -14.99
CA THR A 215 3.50 -14.34 -15.00
C THR A 215 5.01 -14.57 -14.87
N SER A 216 5.82 -13.80 -15.60
CA SER A 216 7.28 -13.92 -15.47
C SER A 216 7.76 -13.48 -14.08
N ARG A 217 7.25 -12.34 -13.57
CA ARG A 217 7.56 -11.90 -12.20
C ARG A 217 7.17 -12.92 -11.14
N GLU A 218 5.99 -13.55 -11.27
CA GLU A 218 5.56 -14.62 -10.36
C GLU A 218 6.50 -15.84 -10.41
N ALA A 219 6.92 -16.28 -11.60
CA ALA A 219 7.83 -17.40 -11.76
C ALA A 219 9.21 -17.14 -11.11
N MET A 220 9.63 -15.88 -11.07
CA MET A 220 10.87 -15.44 -10.40
C MET A 220 10.67 -15.15 -8.90
N GLU A 221 9.48 -15.38 -8.33
CA GLU A 221 9.11 -14.99 -6.95
C GLU A 221 9.23 -13.47 -6.68
N GLU A 222 9.10 -12.68 -7.74
CA GLU A 222 9.19 -11.23 -7.72
C GLU A 222 7.86 -10.55 -8.07
N GLY A 223 6.70 -11.17 -7.83
CA GLY A 223 5.42 -10.49 -8.03
C GLY A 223 5.30 -9.21 -7.18
N CYS A 224 4.54 -8.21 -7.64
CA CYS A 224 4.40 -6.92 -6.96
C CYS A 224 3.04 -6.69 -6.27
N GLY A 225 2.29 -7.75 -5.98
CA GLY A 225 0.96 -7.69 -5.36
C GLY A 225 -0.16 -7.36 -6.34
N HIS A 226 0.15 -6.95 -7.57
CA HIS A 226 -0.83 -6.88 -8.66
C HIS A 226 -0.89 -8.23 -9.35
N LEU A 227 -2.01 -8.94 -9.25
CA LEU A 227 -2.16 -10.31 -9.75
C LEU A 227 -2.30 -10.37 -11.27
N LYS A 228 -2.05 -11.53 -11.89
CA LYS A 228 -1.86 -11.65 -13.34
C LYS A 228 -3.16 -11.93 -14.11
N GLU A 229 -4.18 -12.46 -13.46
CA GLU A 229 -5.36 -13.06 -14.06
C GLU A 229 -6.21 -12.03 -14.81
N ASP A 230 -6.66 -12.38 -16.02
CA ASP A 230 -7.56 -11.58 -16.86
C ASP A 230 -7.14 -10.11 -17.03
N MET A 231 -5.86 -9.89 -17.38
CA MET A 231 -5.25 -8.56 -17.48
C MET A 231 -4.90 -8.15 -18.92
N CYS A 232 -4.77 -9.10 -19.84
CA CYS A 232 -4.43 -8.84 -21.23
C CYS A 232 -5.60 -9.23 -22.12
N ILE A 233 -6.18 -8.26 -22.81
CA ILE A 233 -7.24 -8.47 -23.79
C ILE A 233 -6.59 -8.55 -25.17
N GLN A 234 -6.92 -9.55 -25.96
CA GLN A 234 -6.50 -9.66 -27.36
C GLN A 234 -7.69 -9.43 -28.29
N LEU A 235 -7.39 -8.90 -29.47
CA LEU A 235 -8.37 -8.48 -30.48
C LEU A 235 -8.16 -9.25 -31.78
N ASP A 236 -9.27 -9.64 -32.41
CA ASP A 236 -9.34 -10.25 -33.75
C ASP A 236 -8.36 -11.41 -33.93
N HIS A 237 -7.42 -11.31 -34.88
CA HIS A 237 -6.47 -12.38 -35.17
C HIS A 237 -5.66 -12.82 -33.94
N ALA A 238 -5.32 -11.91 -33.03
CA ALA A 238 -4.63 -12.28 -31.80
C ALA A 238 -5.57 -13.02 -30.85
N ALA A 239 -6.85 -12.61 -30.76
CA ALA A 239 -7.84 -13.32 -29.96
C ALA A 239 -8.04 -14.76 -30.44
N GLU A 240 -8.23 -14.93 -31.74
CA GLU A 240 -8.33 -16.25 -32.38
C GLU A 240 -7.12 -17.15 -32.07
N TYR A 241 -5.89 -16.61 -32.13
CA TYR A 241 -4.69 -17.35 -31.79
C TYR A 241 -4.69 -17.80 -30.31
N TYR A 242 -5.06 -16.91 -29.39
CA TYR A 242 -5.12 -17.21 -27.96
C TYR A 242 -6.17 -18.28 -27.63
N ILE A 243 -7.34 -18.19 -28.25
CA ILE A 243 -8.42 -19.18 -28.12
C ILE A 243 -7.94 -20.52 -28.67
N LYS A 244 -7.41 -20.54 -29.90
CA LYS A 244 -6.98 -21.75 -30.59
C LYS A 244 -5.87 -22.50 -29.88
N THR A 245 -4.98 -21.77 -29.20
CA THR A 245 -3.86 -22.37 -28.47
C THR A 245 -4.14 -22.60 -26.98
N GLY A 246 -5.35 -22.30 -26.49
CA GLY A 246 -5.75 -22.50 -25.10
C GLY A 246 -5.07 -21.56 -24.10
N ARG A 247 -4.45 -20.47 -24.56
CA ARG A 247 -3.75 -19.49 -23.72
C ARG A 247 -4.68 -18.47 -23.07
N GLY A 248 -5.77 -18.17 -23.75
CA GLY A 248 -6.79 -17.23 -23.33
C GLY A 248 -8.17 -17.81 -23.52
N ARG A 249 -9.13 -17.27 -22.79
CA ARG A 249 -10.54 -17.61 -22.94
C ARG A 249 -11.22 -16.56 -23.81
N GLU A 250 -12.16 -16.99 -24.64
CA GLU A 250 -13.03 -16.07 -25.38
C GLU A 250 -13.87 -15.25 -24.41
N ILE A 251 -14.09 -13.97 -24.75
CA ILE A 251 -14.92 -13.05 -23.97
C ILE A 251 -15.85 -12.25 -24.87
N THR A 252 -16.88 -11.66 -24.28
CA THR A 252 -17.73 -10.71 -24.99
C THR A 252 -17.11 -9.30 -24.98
N ARG A 253 -17.51 -8.46 -25.94
CA ARG A 253 -17.19 -7.03 -25.92
C ARG A 253 -17.57 -6.35 -24.60
N LYS A 254 -18.75 -6.69 -24.06
CA LYS A 254 -19.24 -6.17 -22.77
C LYS A 254 -18.27 -6.52 -21.64
N GLU A 255 -17.85 -7.77 -21.57
CA GLU A 255 -16.88 -8.24 -20.58
C GLU A 255 -15.52 -7.56 -20.75
N ALA A 256 -15.08 -7.29 -21.99
CA ALA A 256 -13.85 -6.52 -22.24
C ALA A 256 -13.92 -5.12 -21.60
N PHE A 257 -15.03 -4.39 -21.77
CA PHE A 257 -15.25 -3.11 -21.09
C PHE A 257 -15.29 -3.24 -19.56
N GLU A 258 -15.87 -4.31 -19.02
CA GLU A 258 -15.89 -4.56 -17.57
C GLU A 258 -14.48 -4.82 -17.01
N ILE A 259 -13.63 -5.56 -17.73
CA ILE A 259 -12.23 -5.79 -17.37
C ILE A 259 -11.44 -4.48 -17.37
N ILE A 260 -11.61 -3.64 -18.40
CA ILE A 260 -10.99 -2.31 -18.48
C ILE A 260 -11.40 -1.44 -17.31
N LYS A 261 -12.70 -1.35 -17.02
CA LYS A 261 -13.20 -0.56 -15.89
C LYS A 261 -12.64 -1.07 -14.57
N ARG A 262 -12.63 -2.38 -14.35
CA ARG A 262 -12.04 -3.01 -13.15
C ARG A 262 -10.55 -2.66 -13.02
N ALA A 263 -9.80 -2.68 -14.11
CA ALA A 263 -8.39 -2.30 -14.11
C ALA A 263 -8.18 -0.82 -13.72
N GLU A 264 -8.97 0.08 -14.31
CA GLU A 264 -8.92 1.53 -13.99
C GLU A 264 -9.30 1.82 -12.54
N ASP A 265 -10.35 1.17 -12.03
CA ASP A 265 -10.82 1.33 -10.66
C ASP A 265 -9.74 0.84 -9.67
N ASN A 266 -8.97 -0.18 -10.04
CA ASN A 266 -7.79 -0.69 -9.32
C ASN A 266 -6.50 0.12 -9.57
N GLY A 267 -6.56 1.26 -10.27
CA GLY A 267 -5.40 2.14 -10.48
C GLY A 267 -4.39 1.63 -11.53
N LEU A 268 -4.78 0.66 -12.37
CA LEU A 268 -3.99 0.22 -13.51
C LEU A 268 -4.23 1.15 -14.71
N MET A 269 -3.25 1.19 -15.61
CA MET A 269 -3.33 1.95 -16.86
C MET A 269 -3.28 1.04 -18.08
N HIS A 270 -3.59 1.59 -19.24
CA HIS A 270 -3.65 0.83 -20.48
C HIS A 270 -2.40 1.01 -21.31
N SER A 271 -1.94 -0.08 -21.93
CA SER A 271 -0.88 -0.05 -22.93
C SER A 271 -1.22 -0.97 -24.09
N ILE A 272 -0.81 -0.57 -25.29
CA ILE A 272 -1.07 -1.31 -26.52
C ILE A 272 0.26 -1.61 -27.25
N PRO A 273 0.36 -2.73 -27.98
CA PRO A 273 1.34 -2.88 -29.05
C PRO A 273 1.22 -1.73 -30.05
N ASN A 274 2.36 -1.21 -30.51
CA ASN A 274 2.44 0.04 -31.26
C ASN A 274 3.15 -0.12 -32.63
N LEU A 275 3.27 -1.36 -33.12
CA LEU A 275 4.03 -1.74 -34.33
C LEU A 275 3.20 -2.46 -35.42
N ASP A 276 1.87 -2.40 -35.33
CA ASP A 276 0.95 -3.21 -36.16
C ASP A 276 0.17 -2.46 -37.22
N GLY A 277 0.44 -1.18 -37.40
CA GLY A 277 -0.45 -0.35 -38.21
C GLY A 277 -0.78 0.98 -37.53
N LEU A 278 -0.80 2.07 -38.29
CA LEU A 278 -1.41 3.32 -37.87
C LEU A 278 -2.89 3.11 -37.50
N GLY A 279 -3.18 3.18 -36.19
CA GLY A 279 -4.55 3.09 -35.68
C GLY A 279 -5.08 1.66 -35.57
N HIS A 280 -4.21 0.66 -35.62
CA HIS A 280 -4.50 -0.74 -35.33
C HIS A 280 -3.71 -1.22 -34.12
N THR A 281 -4.30 -2.14 -33.37
CA THR A 281 -3.60 -2.87 -32.31
C THR A 281 -4.25 -4.23 -32.14
N HIS A 282 -3.47 -5.22 -31.74
CA HIS A 282 -3.95 -6.59 -31.55
C HIS A 282 -4.14 -6.96 -30.07
N ALA A 283 -3.75 -6.08 -29.14
CA ALA A 283 -3.91 -6.33 -27.71
C ALA A 283 -4.01 -5.05 -26.89
N ILE A 284 -4.65 -5.16 -25.73
CA ILE A 284 -4.75 -4.13 -24.70
C ILE A 284 -4.27 -4.75 -23.38
N CYS A 285 -3.22 -4.18 -22.81
CA CYS A 285 -2.62 -4.61 -21.55
C CYS A 285 -3.00 -3.66 -20.41
N ASN A 286 -3.48 -4.21 -19.29
CA ASN A 286 -3.78 -3.49 -18.06
C ASN A 286 -2.53 -3.49 -17.14
N CYS A 287 -1.68 -2.49 -17.31
CA CYS A 287 -0.33 -2.41 -16.76
C CYS A 287 -0.27 -1.77 -15.37
N CYS A 288 0.55 -2.34 -14.49
CA CYS A 288 1.01 -1.69 -13.25
C CYS A 288 2.41 -1.10 -13.46
N GLY A 289 2.79 -0.08 -12.68
CA GLY A 289 4.13 0.51 -12.72
C GLY A 289 5.26 -0.39 -12.22
N CYS A 290 4.93 -1.39 -11.38
CA CYS A 290 5.91 -2.21 -10.66
C CYS A 290 6.28 -3.53 -11.33
N GLY A 291 5.39 -4.11 -12.14
CA GLY A 291 5.54 -5.45 -12.71
C GLY A 291 5.62 -5.47 -14.24
N CYS A 292 5.12 -4.44 -14.92
CA CYS A 292 5.10 -4.38 -16.38
C CYS A 292 6.48 -4.11 -16.99
N TYR A 293 6.87 -4.90 -18.00
CA TYR A 293 8.16 -4.73 -18.68
C TYR A 293 8.20 -3.54 -19.63
N ALA A 294 7.07 -3.09 -20.16
CA ALA A 294 7.02 -1.80 -20.86
C ALA A 294 7.30 -0.65 -19.87
N MET A 295 6.73 -0.71 -18.66
CA MET A 295 6.94 0.33 -17.65
C MET A 295 8.30 0.30 -16.99
N ARG A 296 8.95 -0.86 -16.94
CA ARG A 296 10.37 -0.94 -16.59
C ARG A 296 11.21 0.02 -17.44
N LEU A 297 10.92 0.18 -18.72
CA LEU A 297 11.67 1.10 -19.59
C LEU A 297 11.56 2.56 -19.11
N ALA A 298 10.37 2.95 -18.63
CA ALA A 298 10.13 4.28 -18.07
C ALA A 298 10.68 4.43 -16.65
N ASN A 299 10.62 3.38 -15.84
CA ASN A 299 10.94 3.46 -14.41
C ASN A 299 12.39 3.15 -14.09
N GLU A 300 12.93 2.05 -14.62
CA GLU A 300 14.31 1.61 -14.37
C GLU A 300 15.31 2.44 -15.18
N TYR A 301 15.07 2.59 -16.49
CA TYR A 301 16.00 3.33 -17.35
C TYR A 301 15.65 4.81 -17.49
N VAL A 302 14.59 5.28 -16.81
CA VAL A 302 14.13 6.68 -16.84
C VAL A 302 13.95 7.15 -18.30
N ASN A 303 13.38 6.28 -19.14
CA ASN A 303 13.25 6.49 -20.58
C ASN A 303 11.78 6.66 -20.99
N ASN A 304 11.04 7.52 -20.30
CA ASN A 304 9.59 7.64 -20.43
C ASN A 304 9.11 7.98 -21.86
N ASP A 305 9.97 8.58 -22.70
CA ASP A 305 9.68 8.82 -24.13
C ASP A 305 9.37 7.55 -24.91
N ILE A 306 9.90 6.40 -24.52
CA ILE A 306 9.71 5.15 -25.26
C ILE A 306 8.27 4.64 -25.19
N VAL A 307 7.54 4.93 -24.11
CA VAL A 307 6.19 4.38 -23.86
C VAL A 307 5.10 5.44 -23.71
N ARG A 308 5.42 6.72 -23.52
CA ARG A 308 4.42 7.75 -23.19
C ARG A 308 3.35 7.92 -24.28
N SER A 309 2.18 8.39 -23.84
CA SER A 309 1.09 8.83 -24.72
C SER A 309 1.36 10.23 -25.28
N ASN A 310 0.38 10.77 -26.01
CA ASN A 310 0.41 12.16 -26.48
C ASN A 310 0.06 13.20 -25.41
N TYR A 311 -0.19 12.78 -24.16
CA TYR A 311 -0.69 13.62 -23.09
C TYR A 311 0.31 13.79 -21.94
N LYS A 312 0.09 14.84 -21.15
CA LYS A 312 0.72 15.05 -19.84
C LYS A 312 -0.33 15.47 -18.83
N SER A 313 -0.10 15.11 -17.58
CA SER A 313 -0.90 15.62 -16.46
C SER A 313 -0.48 17.04 -16.13
N ILE A 314 -1.46 17.93 -15.99
CA ILE A 314 -1.30 19.30 -15.51
C ILE A 314 -2.08 19.43 -14.21
N VAL A 315 -1.42 19.93 -13.17
CA VAL A 315 -2.05 20.17 -11.86
C VAL A 315 -2.37 21.65 -11.72
N ASP A 316 -3.63 21.95 -11.42
CA ASP A 316 -4.09 23.24 -10.95
C ASP A 316 -3.92 23.29 -9.44
N GLU A 317 -2.81 23.89 -8.99
CA GLU A 317 -2.49 23.99 -7.57
C GLU A 317 -3.54 24.77 -6.77
N SER A 318 -4.26 25.71 -7.40
CA SER A 318 -5.31 26.48 -6.73
C SER A 318 -6.46 25.59 -6.25
N LYS A 319 -6.79 24.54 -7.01
CA LYS A 319 -7.81 23.54 -6.69
C LYS A 319 -7.28 22.34 -5.93
N CYS A 320 -5.97 22.07 -6.06
CA CYS A 320 -5.36 20.93 -5.39
C CYS A 320 -5.41 21.09 -3.87
N VAL A 321 -5.71 19.99 -3.19
CA VAL A 321 -5.77 19.88 -1.73
C VAL A 321 -4.85 18.79 -1.19
N ALA A 322 -3.84 18.40 -1.95
CA ALA A 322 -2.80 17.44 -1.55
C ALA A 322 -3.32 16.15 -0.86
N CYS A 323 -4.47 15.62 -1.29
CA CYS A 323 -5.04 14.40 -0.72
C CYS A 323 -4.26 13.12 -1.03
N GLY A 324 -3.23 13.15 -1.88
CA GLY A 324 -2.35 11.99 -2.14
C GLY A 324 -2.93 10.91 -3.06
N GLU A 325 -4.24 10.83 -3.26
CA GLU A 325 -4.86 9.74 -4.06
C GLU A 325 -4.31 9.58 -5.48
N CYS A 326 -3.90 10.69 -6.12
CA CYS A 326 -3.27 10.69 -7.43
C CYS A 326 -1.79 10.24 -7.40
N VAL A 327 -1.12 10.43 -6.26
CA VAL A 327 0.25 9.98 -6.00
C VAL A 327 0.26 8.46 -5.89
N ASP A 328 -0.70 7.86 -5.19
CA ASP A 328 -0.78 6.40 -4.97
C ASP A 328 -0.94 5.61 -6.27
N VAL A 329 -1.69 6.14 -7.23
CA VAL A 329 -1.90 5.49 -8.54
C VAL A 329 -0.90 5.87 -9.61
N CYS A 330 0.07 6.75 -9.33
CA CYS A 330 1.03 7.18 -10.33
C CYS A 330 1.99 6.02 -10.70
N PRO A 331 2.01 5.54 -11.97
CA PRO A 331 2.78 4.36 -12.34
C PRO A 331 4.28 4.63 -12.48
N THR A 332 4.68 5.89 -12.60
CA THR A 332 6.07 6.31 -12.82
C THR A 332 6.62 7.22 -11.74
N ASN A 333 5.89 7.34 -10.62
CA ASN A 333 6.21 8.27 -9.52
C ASN A 333 6.46 9.71 -9.97
N ALA A 334 5.80 10.11 -11.07
CA ALA A 334 5.82 11.46 -11.62
C ALA A 334 5.01 12.46 -10.79
N LEU A 335 4.03 12.00 -10.01
CA LEU A 335 3.27 12.83 -9.09
C LEU A 335 3.75 12.58 -7.66
N ARG A 336 4.02 13.65 -6.92
CA ARG A 336 4.39 13.62 -5.49
C ARG A 336 3.73 14.80 -4.77
N LEU A 337 3.47 14.66 -3.47
CA LEU A 337 3.01 15.79 -2.67
C LEU A 337 4.17 16.77 -2.40
N GLY A 338 3.89 18.05 -2.54
CA GLY A 338 4.81 19.15 -2.28
C GLY A 338 4.14 20.24 -1.44
N GLN A 339 4.86 21.35 -1.28
CA GLN A 339 4.41 22.55 -0.61
C GLN A 339 3.57 23.42 -1.56
N LYS A 340 2.51 24.04 -1.04
CA LYS A 340 1.70 25.04 -1.74
C LYS A 340 1.88 26.45 -1.17
N LEU A 341 2.19 26.56 0.12
CA LEU A 341 2.44 27.85 0.77
C LEU A 341 3.71 28.50 0.21
N CYS A 342 3.73 29.83 0.18
CA CYS A 342 4.91 30.59 -0.23
C CYS A 342 6.11 30.34 0.70
N SER A 343 7.31 30.38 0.13
CA SER A 343 8.56 30.19 0.87
C SER A 343 9.39 31.47 0.87
N LYS A 344 10.10 31.76 1.97
CA LYS A 344 11.09 32.86 2.06
C LYS A 344 12.23 32.64 1.06
N GLU A 345 12.76 31.42 1.03
CA GLU A 345 13.78 30.99 0.07
C GLU A 345 13.18 30.08 -1.01
N PRO A 346 13.55 30.27 -2.30
CA PRO A 346 13.05 29.43 -3.39
C PRO A 346 13.39 27.94 -3.23
N ILE A 347 12.39 27.09 -3.42
CA ILE A 347 12.53 25.63 -3.36
C ILE A 347 12.68 25.05 -4.77
N ASP A 348 13.71 24.21 -5.00
CA ASP A 348 13.84 23.44 -6.25
C ASP A 348 12.96 22.18 -6.21
N GLU A 349 11.75 22.28 -6.76
CA GLU A 349 10.78 21.17 -6.81
C GLU A 349 11.00 20.19 -7.97
N ARG A 350 12.06 20.37 -8.78
CA ARG A 350 12.33 19.49 -9.93
C ARG A 350 12.77 18.10 -9.46
N MET A 351 11.99 17.08 -9.80
CA MET A 351 12.31 15.68 -9.49
C MET A 351 13.41 15.17 -10.42
N VAL A 352 13.28 15.41 -11.73
CA VAL A 352 14.27 15.03 -12.74
C VAL A 352 15.06 16.25 -13.19
N LYS A 353 16.38 16.18 -13.00
CA LYS A 353 17.33 17.25 -13.38
C LYS A 353 18.07 16.95 -14.68
N GLU A 354 18.26 15.68 -15.01
CA GLU A 354 18.90 15.23 -16.25
C GLU A 354 18.01 14.23 -16.96
N VAL A 355 18.01 14.27 -18.31
CA VAL A 355 17.18 13.38 -19.13
C VAL A 355 18.03 12.70 -20.21
N PRO A 356 17.66 11.49 -20.66
CA PRO A 356 18.42 10.76 -21.67
C PRO A 356 18.43 11.44 -23.05
N ARG A 357 17.54 12.41 -23.30
CA ARG A 357 17.41 13.12 -24.60
C ARG A 357 18.67 13.88 -25.02
N ASN A 358 19.45 14.37 -24.06
CA ASN A 358 20.54 15.32 -24.31
C ASN A 358 21.78 15.08 -23.41
N THR A 359 21.81 13.96 -22.70
CA THR A 359 22.94 13.54 -21.86
C THR A 359 23.37 12.12 -22.21
N GLU A 360 24.65 11.80 -21.97
CA GLU A 360 25.09 10.40 -21.93
C GLU A 360 24.32 9.69 -20.80
N TRP A 361 23.83 8.49 -21.11
CA TRP A 361 22.92 7.75 -20.25
C TRP A 361 23.50 6.38 -19.95
N THR A 362 24.15 6.31 -18.80
CA THR A 362 24.89 5.15 -18.28
C THR A 362 24.21 4.65 -17.01
N GLU A 363 24.67 3.52 -16.47
CA GLU A 363 24.04 2.81 -15.35
C GLU A 363 23.87 3.66 -14.08
N ASP A 364 24.77 4.62 -13.83
CA ASP A 364 24.69 5.59 -12.73
C ASP A 364 23.46 6.51 -12.77
N LYS A 365 22.79 6.61 -13.93
CA LYS A 365 21.59 7.43 -14.14
C LYS A 365 20.30 6.61 -14.14
N TRP A 366 20.41 5.30 -13.99
CA TRP A 366 19.24 4.43 -13.92
C TRP A 366 18.69 4.43 -12.51
N ASN A 367 17.41 4.12 -12.41
CA ASN A 367 16.71 3.86 -11.17
C ASN A 367 16.52 2.34 -11.01
N SER A 368 17.61 1.62 -10.81
CA SER A 368 17.60 0.15 -10.69
C SER A 368 16.69 -0.35 -9.55
N ASP A 369 16.51 0.45 -8.50
CA ASP A 369 15.67 0.15 -7.34
C ASP A 369 14.23 0.72 -7.43
N TYR A 370 13.74 1.04 -8.64
CA TYR A 370 12.42 1.68 -8.84
C TYR A 370 11.24 0.96 -8.18
N ARG A 371 11.42 -0.32 -7.83
CA ARG A 371 10.40 -1.19 -7.22
C ARG A 371 10.35 -1.05 -5.70
N THR A 372 11.31 -0.39 -5.07
CA THR A 372 11.41 -0.27 -3.60
C THR A 372 11.70 1.14 -3.12
N ASN A 373 11.95 2.10 -4.03
CA ASN A 373 12.35 3.47 -3.67
C ASN A 373 11.31 4.55 -4.02
N ARG A 374 10.04 4.15 -4.16
CA ARG A 374 8.93 5.09 -4.38
C ARG A 374 8.90 6.15 -3.28
N LYS A 375 8.67 7.41 -3.66
CA LYS A 375 8.48 8.53 -2.72
C LYS A 375 7.09 9.14 -2.85
N ASN A 376 6.42 9.41 -1.73
CA ASN A 376 5.09 10.05 -1.73
C ASN A 376 5.18 11.58 -1.70
N THR A 377 6.28 12.12 -1.20
CA THR A 377 6.54 13.56 -1.14
C THR A 377 7.78 13.96 -1.94
N LEU A 378 7.86 15.25 -2.31
CA LEU A 378 9.10 15.89 -2.70
C LEU A 378 10.06 16.00 -1.51
N ASP A 379 11.34 16.27 -1.79
CA ASP A 379 12.34 16.49 -0.75
C ASP A 379 12.06 17.79 0.04
N SER A 380 11.30 18.72 -0.55
CA SER A 380 10.76 19.91 0.11
C SER A 380 9.65 19.62 1.13
N GLY A 381 9.07 18.42 1.11
CA GLY A 381 8.02 17.99 2.03
C GLY A 381 6.62 18.46 1.66
N THR A 382 5.65 18.09 2.49
CA THR A 382 4.23 18.45 2.37
C THR A 382 3.61 18.74 3.74
N SER A 383 2.29 18.91 3.79
CA SER A 383 1.56 19.28 4.99
C SER A 383 1.84 18.34 6.19
N PRO A 384 1.95 18.90 7.41
CA PRO A 384 2.19 18.10 8.63
C PRO A 384 1.03 17.14 8.92
N CYS A 385 -0.21 17.54 8.62
CA CYS A 385 -1.40 16.77 8.98
C CYS A 385 -1.49 15.36 8.35
N ILE A 386 -1.07 15.18 7.10
CA ILE A 386 -0.97 13.84 6.47
C ILE A 386 0.32 13.12 6.87
N THR A 387 1.39 13.86 7.12
CA THR A 387 2.70 13.29 7.42
C THR A 387 2.77 12.69 8.83
N ASN A 388 2.24 13.39 9.82
CA ASN A 388 2.29 12.99 11.23
C ASN A 388 1.19 12.01 11.61
N CYS A 389 0.12 11.90 10.82
CA CYS A 389 -0.89 10.88 11.03
C CYS A 389 -0.29 9.50 10.73
N PRO A 390 -0.23 8.55 11.67
CA PRO A 390 0.36 7.22 11.42
C PRO A 390 -0.33 6.44 10.29
N ALA A 391 -1.62 6.70 10.05
CA ALA A 391 -2.38 6.11 8.95
C ALA A 391 -2.39 6.96 7.67
N HIS A 392 -1.67 8.10 7.66
CA HIS A 392 -1.56 9.05 6.54
C HIS A 392 -2.90 9.46 5.92
N ILE A 393 -3.89 9.70 6.78
CA ILE A 393 -5.23 10.09 6.33
C ILE A 393 -5.15 11.47 5.63
N PRO A 394 -5.77 11.64 4.45
CA PRO A 394 -5.69 12.88 3.68
C PRO A 394 -6.58 14.00 4.26
N VAL A 395 -6.13 14.59 5.36
CA VAL A 395 -6.84 15.64 6.13
C VAL A 395 -7.36 16.77 5.27
N GLN A 396 -6.48 17.40 4.49
CA GLN A 396 -6.85 18.51 3.62
C GLN A 396 -7.94 18.14 2.59
N GLY A 397 -7.93 16.88 2.14
CA GLY A 397 -8.92 16.34 1.22
C GLY A 397 -10.31 16.27 1.85
N TYR A 398 -10.46 15.62 3.00
CA TYR A 398 -11.78 15.48 3.62
C TYR A 398 -12.28 16.79 4.23
N VAL A 399 -11.39 17.66 4.72
CA VAL A 399 -11.74 19.02 5.17
C VAL A 399 -12.30 19.84 4.01
N LYS A 400 -11.71 19.74 2.81
CA LYS A 400 -12.23 20.41 1.61
C LYS A 400 -13.57 19.84 1.17
N LEU A 401 -13.76 18.53 1.21
CA LEU A 401 -15.05 17.91 0.87
C LEU A 401 -16.14 18.32 1.86
N ALA A 402 -15.82 18.39 3.15
CA ALA A 402 -16.74 18.86 4.19
C ALA A 402 -17.13 20.34 4.02
N SER A 403 -16.20 21.22 3.61
CA SER A 403 -16.54 22.63 3.32
C SER A 403 -17.50 22.78 2.14
N GLN A 404 -17.58 21.78 1.27
CA GLN A 404 -18.50 21.72 0.13
C GLN A 404 -19.80 20.96 0.44
N GLY A 405 -20.02 20.52 1.68
CA GLY A 405 -21.18 19.69 2.05
C GLY A 405 -21.13 18.25 1.50
N ARG A 406 -20.00 17.82 0.93
CA ARG A 406 -19.81 16.50 0.29
C ARG A 406 -19.41 15.44 1.34
N TYR A 407 -20.23 15.27 2.38
CA TYR A 407 -19.87 14.48 3.56
C TYR A 407 -19.71 12.98 3.28
N THR A 408 -20.50 12.40 2.37
CA THR A 408 -20.34 10.98 2.00
C THR A 408 -19.02 10.72 1.29
N GLU A 409 -18.60 11.64 0.42
CA GLU A 409 -17.31 11.51 -0.27
C GLU A 409 -16.12 11.76 0.64
N ALA A 410 -16.29 12.63 1.65
CA ALA A 410 -15.31 12.83 2.72
C ALA A 410 -15.15 11.57 3.57
N LEU A 411 -16.28 10.93 3.94
CA LEU A 411 -16.28 9.67 4.68
C LEU A 411 -15.60 8.54 3.89
N GLU A 412 -15.95 8.38 2.61
CA GLU A 412 -15.28 7.43 1.72
C GLU A 412 -13.77 7.66 1.69
N LEU A 413 -13.33 8.91 1.58
CA LEU A 413 -11.90 9.25 1.53
C LEU A 413 -11.18 8.88 2.83
N ILE A 414 -11.81 9.12 4.00
CA ILE A 414 -11.24 8.71 5.29
C ILE A 414 -11.18 7.18 5.38
N LYS A 415 -12.25 6.48 4.97
CA LYS A 415 -12.39 5.02 5.05
C LYS A 415 -11.51 4.22 4.09
N LYS A 416 -10.76 4.88 3.21
CA LYS A 416 -9.63 4.26 2.47
C LYS A 416 -8.41 3.99 3.34
N HIS A 417 -8.27 4.72 4.45
CA HIS A 417 -7.09 4.70 5.30
C HIS A 417 -7.42 4.34 6.75
N ASN A 418 -8.65 4.62 7.20
CA ASN A 418 -9.11 4.32 8.54
C ASN A 418 -10.56 3.79 8.53
N PRO A 419 -10.80 2.51 8.85
CA PRO A 419 -12.15 1.95 8.90
C PRO A 419 -12.94 2.30 10.16
N LEU A 420 -12.31 2.97 11.14
CA LEU A 420 -12.91 3.37 12.42
C LEU A 420 -12.89 4.91 12.60
N PRO A 421 -13.37 5.72 11.62
CA PRO A 421 -13.32 7.17 11.71
C PRO A 421 -14.12 7.78 12.86
N ALA A 422 -15.27 7.23 13.23
CA ALA A 422 -16.14 7.73 14.29
C ALA A 422 -15.55 7.48 15.68
N VAL A 423 -14.90 6.31 15.86
CA VAL A 423 -14.05 6.04 17.04
C VAL A 423 -12.89 7.04 17.07
N CYS A 424 -12.11 7.15 15.99
CA CYS A 424 -10.96 8.05 15.98
C CYS A 424 -11.37 9.52 16.17
N GLY A 425 -12.58 9.94 15.80
CA GLY A 425 -13.08 11.30 16.05
C GLY A 425 -13.32 11.62 17.53
N ARG A 426 -13.19 10.63 18.42
CA ARG A 426 -13.44 10.76 19.86
C ARG A 426 -12.20 10.53 20.73
N VAL A 427 -11.24 9.74 20.23
CA VAL A 427 -10.09 9.25 21.02
C VAL A 427 -8.73 9.43 20.34
N CYS A 428 -8.68 10.07 19.18
CA CYS A 428 -7.41 10.32 18.50
C CYS A 428 -6.52 11.27 19.32
N PRO A 429 -5.19 11.06 19.35
CA PRO A 429 -4.25 11.99 20.00
C PRO A 429 -4.07 13.31 19.23
N ARG A 430 -4.71 13.46 18.06
CA ARG A 430 -4.70 14.70 17.25
C ARG A 430 -3.31 15.19 16.82
N LEU A 431 -2.36 14.29 16.54
CA LEU A 431 -1.03 14.64 15.98
C LEU A 431 -1.09 15.53 14.71
N CYS A 432 -2.19 15.44 13.96
CA CYS A 432 -2.45 16.29 12.80
C CYS A 432 -2.80 17.75 13.16
N GLU A 433 -3.25 18.01 14.39
CA GLU A 433 -3.53 19.35 14.95
C GLU A 433 -2.31 19.91 15.67
N GLU A 434 -1.52 19.08 16.37
CA GLU A 434 -0.33 19.50 17.15
C GLU A 434 0.65 20.32 16.31
N ASP A 435 1.00 19.84 15.11
CA ASP A 435 1.93 20.52 14.20
C ASP A 435 1.21 21.31 13.09
N CYS A 436 -0.10 21.54 13.21
CA CYS A 436 -0.88 22.24 12.19
C CYS A 436 -0.26 23.61 11.89
N THR A 437 0.03 23.91 10.62
CA THR A 437 0.63 25.19 10.21
C THR A 437 -0.23 26.41 10.61
N ARG A 438 -1.55 26.24 10.75
CA ARG A 438 -2.43 27.31 11.23
C ARG A 438 -2.20 27.61 12.73
N GLY A 439 -1.77 26.61 13.50
CA GLY A 439 -1.49 26.76 14.93
C GLY A 439 -0.33 27.70 15.26
N ASP A 440 0.58 27.96 14.33
CA ASP A 440 1.65 28.96 14.53
C ASP A 440 1.15 30.41 14.36
N ILE A 441 -0.08 30.57 13.85
CA ILE A 441 -0.71 31.86 13.60
C ILE A 441 -1.71 32.18 14.70
N ASP A 442 -2.66 31.27 14.93
CA ASP A 442 -3.67 31.38 15.98
C ASP A 442 -3.90 30.05 16.70
N GLU A 443 -4.78 29.20 16.19
CA GLU A 443 -5.11 27.89 16.72
C GLU A 443 -5.21 26.88 15.58
N ALA A 444 -4.85 25.63 15.83
CA ALA A 444 -5.01 24.56 14.85
C ALA A 444 -6.46 24.45 14.32
N VAL A 445 -6.59 23.93 13.09
CA VAL A 445 -7.89 23.52 12.57
C VAL A 445 -8.41 22.37 13.44
N ALA A 446 -9.70 22.38 13.82
CA ALA A 446 -10.36 21.31 14.58
C ALA A 446 -10.63 20.09 13.66
N VAL A 447 -9.55 19.48 13.19
CA VAL A 447 -9.52 18.35 12.26
C VAL A 447 -10.26 17.14 12.83
N ASP A 448 -10.11 16.88 14.13
CA ASP A 448 -10.73 15.76 14.82
C ASP A 448 -12.25 15.95 14.94
N ASP A 449 -12.72 17.15 15.29
CA ASP A 449 -14.14 17.50 15.35
C ASP A 449 -14.81 17.47 13.97
N ILE A 450 -14.12 17.94 12.92
CA ILE A 450 -14.58 17.82 11.53
C ILE A 450 -14.74 16.33 11.17
N LYS A 451 -13.74 15.50 11.51
CA LYS A 451 -13.79 14.05 11.25
C LYS A 451 -14.92 13.38 12.05
N LYS A 452 -15.11 13.75 13.33
CA LYS A 452 -16.21 13.27 14.17
C LYS A 452 -17.55 13.56 13.49
N PHE A 453 -17.80 14.81 13.09
CA PHE A 453 -19.01 15.20 12.38
C PHE A 453 -19.26 14.41 11.09
N ILE A 454 -18.23 14.24 10.25
CA ILE A 454 -18.34 13.47 9.01
C ILE A 454 -18.69 12.00 9.30
N ALA A 455 -18.06 11.42 10.31
CA ALA A 455 -18.16 10.01 10.67
C ALA A 455 -19.46 9.65 11.40
N GLU A 456 -20.23 10.61 11.90
CA GLU A 456 -21.57 10.34 12.45
C GLU A 456 -22.52 9.68 11.44
N GLN A 457 -22.26 9.84 10.13
CA GLN A 457 -22.97 9.10 9.09
C GLN A 457 -22.85 7.57 9.26
N ASP A 458 -21.72 7.06 9.76
CA ASP A 458 -21.52 5.60 9.95
C ASP A 458 -22.41 5.02 11.06
N LEU A 459 -22.88 5.87 11.99
CA LEU A 459 -23.80 5.47 13.06
C LEU A 459 -25.22 5.21 12.52
N ASN A 460 -25.53 5.71 11.32
CA ASN A 460 -26.83 5.54 10.69
C ASN A 460 -26.75 4.52 9.55
N LYS A 461 -27.37 3.35 9.74
CA LYS A 461 -27.38 2.24 8.77
C LYS A 461 -27.88 2.63 7.37
N GLY A 462 -28.75 3.64 7.27
CA GLY A 462 -29.33 4.07 5.99
C GLY A 462 -28.40 4.93 5.12
N ILE A 463 -27.35 5.52 5.69
CA ILE A 463 -26.46 6.47 4.99
C ILE A 463 -24.96 6.16 5.14
N ARG A 464 -24.60 5.18 5.97
CA ARG A 464 -23.20 4.75 6.16
C ARG A 464 -22.55 4.25 4.88
N TYR A 465 -21.24 4.43 4.78
CA TYR A 465 -20.49 4.01 3.59
C TYR A 465 -20.00 2.56 3.74
N ILE A 466 -20.41 1.70 2.80
CA ILE A 466 -19.95 0.32 2.67
C ILE A 466 -19.07 0.19 1.41
N PRO A 467 -17.78 -0.12 1.55
CA PRO A 467 -16.89 -0.37 0.43
C PRO A 467 -17.37 -1.52 -0.47
N ARG A 468 -17.07 -1.43 -1.76
CA ARG A 468 -17.29 -2.54 -2.70
C ARG A 468 -16.11 -3.50 -2.70
N LYS A 469 -16.42 -4.80 -2.73
CA LYS A 469 -15.44 -5.88 -2.95
C LYS A 469 -14.77 -5.73 -4.33
N ARG A 470 -13.44 -5.81 -4.38
CA ARG A 470 -12.59 -5.57 -5.58
C ARG A 470 -12.35 -6.82 -6.40
N HIS A 471 -12.12 -7.96 -5.74
CA HIS A 471 -11.84 -9.26 -6.36
C HIS A 471 -12.64 -10.35 -5.69
N ASP A 472 -12.52 -11.60 -6.14
CA ASP A 472 -13.04 -12.76 -5.42
C ASP A 472 -11.90 -13.71 -5.07
N TYR A 473 -11.47 -13.67 -3.80
CA TYR A 473 -10.47 -14.56 -3.22
C TYR A 473 -11.05 -15.37 -2.07
N SER A 474 -12.35 -15.69 -2.16
CA SER A 474 -13.08 -16.46 -1.14
C SER A 474 -12.57 -17.90 -0.99
N ASP A 475 -11.75 -18.38 -1.93
CA ASP A 475 -11.01 -19.64 -1.85
C ASP A 475 -9.88 -19.63 -0.82
N LYS A 476 -9.43 -18.44 -0.40
CA LYS A 476 -8.34 -18.26 0.57
C LYS A 476 -8.89 -17.74 1.90
N LYS A 477 -8.64 -18.51 2.96
CA LYS A 477 -9.14 -18.22 4.31
C LYS A 477 -8.07 -17.57 5.16
N ILE A 478 -8.41 -16.45 5.80
CA ILE A 478 -7.49 -15.69 6.66
C ILE A 478 -8.02 -15.67 8.10
N ALA A 479 -7.16 -16.03 9.05
CA ALA A 479 -7.48 -16.00 10.47
C ALA A 479 -6.84 -14.76 11.11
N ILE A 480 -7.67 -13.93 11.74
CA ILE A 480 -7.22 -12.77 12.52
C ILE A 480 -7.49 -13.08 13.99
N ILE A 481 -6.49 -12.94 14.84
CA ILE A 481 -6.53 -13.31 16.26
C ILE A 481 -6.47 -12.02 17.07
N GLY A 482 -7.61 -11.60 17.61
CA GLY A 482 -7.83 -10.32 18.26
C GLY A 482 -8.77 -9.41 17.45
N GLY A 483 -9.89 -9.01 18.06
CA GLY A 483 -10.92 -8.15 17.49
C GLY A 483 -10.75 -6.67 17.85
N GLY A 484 -9.52 -6.21 18.12
CA GLY A 484 -9.19 -4.81 18.36
C GLY A 484 -8.93 -4.01 17.08
N PRO A 485 -8.62 -2.70 17.17
CA PRO A 485 -8.47 -1.82 15.99
C PRO A 485 -7.50 -2.35 14.93
N SER A 486 -6.38 -2.96 15.33
CA SER A 486 -5.43 -3.53 14.35
C SER A 486 -6.01 -4.73 13.58
N GLY A 487 -6.63 -5.67 14.30
CA GLY A 487 -7.28 -6.84 13.70
C GLY A 487 -8.47 -6.47 12.83
N LEU A 488 -9.32 -5.54 13.30
CA LEU A 488 -10.47 -5.05 12.54
C LEU A 488 -10.04 -4.33 11.25
N THR A 489 -8.98 -3.51 11.29
CA THR A 489 -8.49 -2.86 10.06
C THR A 489 -7.93 -3.87 9.07
N CYS A 490 -7.15 -4.85 9.52
CA CYS A 490 -6.67 -5.91 8.65
C CYS A 490 -7.84 -6.70 8.02
N ALA A 491 -8.89 -6.98 8.80
CA ALA A 491 -10.09 -7.67 8.33
C ALA A 491 -10.84 -6.87 7.28
N TYR A 492 -11.00 -5.56 7.51
CA TYR A 492 -11.66 -4.63 6.61
C TYR A 492 -10.97 -4.59 5.23
N ASP A 493 -9.65 -4.36 5.20
CA ASP A 493 -8.90 -4.24 3.94
C ASP A 493 -8.86 -5.57 3.15
N LEU A 494 -8.67 -6.70 3.84
CA LEU A 494 -8.73 -8.02 3.19
C LEU A 494 -10.14 -8.36 2.67
N SER A 495 -11.19 -7.88 3.33
CA SER A 495 -12.57 -8.07 2.87
C SER A 495 -12.88 -7.23 1.63
N ILE A 496 -12.32 -6.02 1.54
CA ILE A 496 -12.35 -5.21 0.30
C ILE A 496 -11.68 -5.97 -0.84
N ASP A 497 -10.52 -6.58 -0.60
CA ASP A 497 -9.85 -7.39 -1.61
C ASP A 497 -10.59 -8.69 -1.94
N GLY A 498 -11.46 -9.18 -1.03
CA GLY A 498 -12.42 -10.23 -1.31
C GLY A 498 -12.13 -11.60 -0.69
N TYR A 499 -11.25 -11.65 0.30
CA TYR A 499 -10.87 -12.87 1.04
C TYR A 499 -11.97 -13.38 1.99
N ASP A 500 -11.92 -14.67 2.36
CA ASP A 500 -12.74 -15.21 3.46
C ASP A 500 -12.04 -14.96 4.80
N VAL A 501 -12.46 -13.91 5.50
CA VAL A 501 -11.82 -13.46 6.75
C VAL A 501 -12.63 -13.91 7.96
N THR A 502 -11.95 -14.55 8.93
CA THR A 502 -12.51 -14.85 10.25
C THR A 502 -11.68 -14.20 11.35
N VAL A 503 -12.32 -13.39 12.19
CA VAL A 503 -11.74 -12.79 13.38
C VAL A 503 -12.12 -13.62 14.60
N PHE A 504 -11.12 -14.12 15.31
CA PHE A 504 -11.23 -14.83 16.58
C PHE A 504 -10.95 -13.86 17.73
N GLU A 505 -11.91 -13.72 18.63
CA GLU A 505 -11.84 -12.83 19.78
C GLU A 505 -12.11 -13.64 21.05
N LYS A 506 -11.22 -13.47 22.04
CA LYS A 506 -11.29 -14.16 23.33
C LYS A 506 -12.49 -13.68 24.13
N GLU A 507 -12.77 -12.39 24.09
CA GLU A 507 -13.87 -11.78 24.84
C GLU A 507 -15.21 -11.96 24.11
N ASN A 508 -16.31 -11.71 24.82
CA ASN A 508 -17.67 -11.83 24.24
C ASN A 508 -18.05 -10.65 23.34
N LYS A 509 -17.25 -9.58 23.32
CA LYS A 509 -17.44 -8.38 22.51
C LYS A 509 -16.20 -8.09 21.67
N LEU A 510 -16.38 -7.37 20.57
CA LEU A 510 -15.30 -6.88 19.71
C LEU A 510 -14.89 -5.45 20.11
N GLY A 511 -13.85 -4.92 19.47
CA GLY A 511 -13.33 -3.57 19.68
C GLY A 511 -12.04 -3.53 20.50
N GLY A 512 -11.65 -4.63 21.14
CA GLY A 512 -10.42 -4.72 21.94
C GLY A 512 -10.32 -3.59 22.97
N MET A 513 -9.14 -2.95 23.07
CA MET A 513 -8.95 -1.85 24.03
C MET A 513 -9.86 -0.64 23.80
N LEU A 514 -10.47 -0.46 22.62
CA LEU A 514 -11.50 0.57 22.41
C LEU A 514 -12.76 0.26 23.25
N ALA A 515 -13.18 -1.00 23.24
CA ALA A 515 -14.36 -1.44 23.98
C ALA A 515 -14.06 -1.65 25.46
N PHE A 516 -12.88 -2.17 25.79
CA PHE A 516 -12.56 -2.61 27.15
C PHE A 516 -11.72 -1.63 27.95
N GLY A 517 -10.87 -0.84 27.28
CA GLY A 517 -9.95 0.09 27.92
C GLY A 517 -10.43 1.53 27.96
N ILE A 518 -11.24 1.98 26.99
CA ILE A 518 -11.70 3.37 26.94
C ILE A 518 -13.07 3.49 27.60
N PRO A 519 -13.27 4.38 28.58
CA PRO A 519 -14.57 4.56 29.24
C PRO A 519 -15.66 5.12 28.31
N SER A 520 -16.91 4.76 28.57
CA SER A 520 -18.07 5.19 27.75
C SER A 520 -18.26 6.71 27.68
N TYR A 521 -17.83 7.48 28.71
CA TYR A 521 -17.93 8.94 28.69
C TYR A 521 -16.95 9.58 27.68
N ARG A 522 -15.97 8.81 27.18
CA ARG A 522 -15.08 9.19 26.08
C ARG A 522 -15.41 8.52 24.76
N LEU A 523 -15.92 7.29 24.81
CA LEU A 523 -16.24 6.52 23.62
C LEU A 523 -17.38 5.57 23.91
N GLU A 524 -18.59 5.98 23.49
CA GLU A 524 -19.78 5.17 23.63
C GLU A 524 -19.65 3.85 22.84
N LYS A 525 -20.22 2.77 23.39
CA LYS A 525 -20.01 1.42 22.86
C LYS A 525 -20.77 1.18 21.56
N ASP A 526 -21.91 1.84 21.40
CA ASP A 526 -22.71 1.83 20.17
C ASP A 526 -21.95 2.44 18.98
N VAL A 527 -21.08 3.43 19.20
CA VAL A 527 -20.19 3.98 18.17
C VAL A 527 -19.23 2.91 17.66
N ILE A 528 -18.60 2.14 18.56
CA ILE A 528 -17.69 1.05 18.20
C ILE A 528 -18.46 -0.05 17.45
N GLU A 529 -19.62 -0.46 18.00
CA GLU A 529 -20.47 -1.50 17.44
C GLU A 529 -20.97 -1.11 16.03
N ALA A 530 -21.33 0.16 15.80
CA ALA A 530 -21.80 0.64 14.50
C ALA A 530 -20.74 0.56 13.38
N GLU A 531 -19.47 0.83 13.69
CA GLU A 531 -18.37 0.71 12.72
C GLU A 531 -17.99 -0.77 12.48
N ILE A 532 -18.06 -1.61 13.52
CA ILE A 532 -17.85 -3.06 13.39
C ILE A 532 -18.96 -3.72 12.58
N ASP A 533 -20.21 -3.25 12.71
CA ASP A 533 -21.34 -3.69 11.89
C ASP A 533 -21.06 -3.52 10.39
N VAL A 534 -20.31 -2.49 9.97
CA VAL A 534 -19.91 -2.31 8.56
C VAL A 534 -19.06 -3.49 8.09
N LEU A 535 -18.14 -3.98 8.92
CA LEU A 535 -17.32 -5.15 8.58
C LEU A 535 -18.18 -6.42 8.51
N GLY A 536 -19.17 -6.55 9.38
CA GLY A 536 -20.17 -7.62 9.31
C GLY A 536 -20.97 -7.59 8.01
N ASP A 537 -21.45 -6.40 7.60
CA ASP A 537 -22.17 -6.17 6.35
C ASP A 537 -21.29 -6.48 5.12
N MET A 538 -19.96 -6.34 5.23
CA MET A 538 -18.98 -6.73 4.22
C MET A 538 -18.69 -8.25 4.18
N GLY A 539 -19.19 -9.02 5.15
CA GLY A 539 -19.05 -10.48 5.21
C GLY A 539 -17.94 -10.99 6.12
N VAL A 540 -17.32 -10.15 6.95
CA VAL A 540 -16.35 -10.60 7.96
C VAL A 540 -17.05 -11.51 8.96
N LYS A 541 -16.44 -12.66 9.25
CA LYS A 541 -16.96 -13.62 10.24
C LYS A 541 -16.33 -13.35 11.59
N PHE A 542 -17.15 -13.19 12.62
CA PHE A 542 -16.67 -13.01 14.00
C PHE A 542 -16.92 -14.27 14.83
N LYS A 543 -15.89 -14.68 15.59
CA LYS A 543 -15.92 -15.77 16.57
C LYS A 543 -15.47 -15.22 17.93
N THR A 544 -16.42 -14.64 18.67
CA THR A 544 -16.22 -14.15 20.03
C THR A 544 -16.28 -15.29 21.05
N GLY A 545 -15.71 -15.08 22.24
CA GLY A 545 -15.61 -16.10 23.28
C GLY A 545 -14.67 -17.26 22.94
N VAL A 546 -13.77 -17.09 21.96
CA VAL A 546 -12.84 -18.13 21.50
C VAL A 546 -11.41 -17.67 21.71
N GLU A 547 -10.72 -18.29 22.67
CA GLU A 547 -9.30 -18.04 22.97
C GLU A 547 -8.40 -18.98 22.17
N VAL A 548 -7.73 -18.42 21.15
CA VAL A 548 -6.74 -19.17 20.36
C VAL A 548 -5.50 -19.49 21.22
N GLY A 549 -5.12 -20.76 21.29
CA GLY A 549 -4.16 -21.33 22.24
C GLY A 549 -4.84 -22.12 23.36
N LYS A 550 -6.14 -21.94 23.60
CA LYS A 550 -6.89 -22.69 24.62
C LYS A 550 -8.04 -23.49 24.02
N ASP A 551 -8.94 -22.82 23.29
CA ASP A 551 -10.13 -23.45 22.70
C ASP A 551 -9.85 -24.01 21.29
N VAL A 552 -8.89 -23.41 20.59
CA VAL A 552 -8.38 -23.85 19.28
C VAL A 552 -6.93 -23.42 19.12
N SER A 553 -6.08 -24.23 18.49
CA SER A 553 -4.69 -23.84 18.19
C SER A 553 -4.52 -23.29 16.77
N ILE A 554 -3.43 -22.54 16.52
CA ILE A 554 -3.08 -22.09 15.16
C ILE A 554 -2.87 -23.29 14.23
N GLN A 555 -2.32 -24.40 14.74
CA GLN A 555 -2.13 -25.65 14.00
C GLN A 555 -3.46 -26.27 13.56
N GLU A 556 -4.48 -26.27 14.45
CA GLU A 556 -5.81 -26.75 14.11
C GLU A 556 -6.51 -25.86 13.08
N LEU A 557 -6.37 -24.54 13.21
CA LEU A 557 -6.89 -23.60 12.20
C LEU A 557 -6.21 -23.82 10.85
N ARG A 558 -4.89 -24.01 10.83
CA ARG A 558 -4.16 -24.38 9.61
C ARG A 558 -4.72 -25.66 8.98
N GLY A 559 -5.03 -26.67 9.80
CA GLY A 559 -5.71 -27.90 9.37
C GLY A 559 -7.12 -27.70 8.81
N LYS A 560 -7.82 -26.63 9.20
CA LYS A 560 -9.13 -26.20 8.65
C LYS A 560 -9.01 -25.41 7.34
N GLY A 561 -7.81 -25.27 6.79
CA GLY A 561 -7.54 -24.63 5.51
C GLY A 561 -7.30 -23.11 5.57
N PHE A 562 -6.98 -22.56 6.75
CA PHE A 562 -6.52 -21.17 6.84
C PHE A 562 -5.11 -21.02 6.24
N ASN A 563 -4.94 -20.03 5.37
CA ASN A 563 -3.71 -19.80 4.60
C ASN A 563 -2.73 -18.88 5.31
N ALA A 564 -3.21 -17.95 6.14
CA ALA A 564 -2.38 -17.02 6.90
C ALA A 564 -3.04 -16.61 8.22
N PHE A 565 -2.22 -16.17 9.16
CA PHE A 565 -2.60 -15.79 10.51
C PHE A 565 -2.10 -14.39 10.84
N TYR A 566 -2.96 -13.55 11.39
CA TYR A 566 -2.59 -12.24 11.91
C TYR A 566 -2.83 -12.18 13.41
N ILE A 567 -1.77 -11.99 14.20
CA ILE A 567 -1.83 -11.87 15.66
C ILE A 567 -1.93 -10.38 16.03
N ALA A 568 -3.07 -9.99 16.56
CA ALA A 568 -3.45 -8.63 16.93
C ALA A 568 -4.11 -8.57 18.32
N ILE A 569 -3.62 -9.37 19.27
CA ILE A 569 -4.20 -9.52 20.62
C ILE A 569 -4.01 -8.29 21.54
N GLY A 570 -3.20 -7.32 21.11
CA GLY A 570 -2.92 -6.10 21.88
C GLY A 570 -2.12 -6.34 23.17
N ALA A 571 -1.97 -5.29 23.99
CA ALA A 571 -1.38 -5.34 25.34
C ALA A 571 -2.50 -5.37 26.39
N GLN A 572 -3.10 -6.53 26.57
CA GLN A 572 -4.37 -6.68 27.27
C GLN A 572 -4.27 -6.88 28.78
N SER A 573 -3.09 -6.89 29.39
CA SER A 573 -2.92 -7.12 30.83
C SER A 573 -2.20 -5.96 31.51
N GLY A 574 -2.50 -5.70 32.79
CA GLY A 574 -1.78 -4.72 33.59
C GLY A 574 -0.41 -5.23 34.04
N LYS A 575 0.58 -4.34 34.15
CA LYS A 575 1.86 -4.65 34.80
C LYS A 575 1.70 -4.64 36.33
N LYS A 576 2.42 -5.55 36.98
CA LYS A 576 2.66 -5.51 38.43
C LYS A 576 3.94 -4.72 38.73
N ILE A 577 4.00 -4.10 39.90
CA ILE A 577 5.15 -3.32 40.40
C ILE A 577 6.05 -4.18 41.28
N GLY A 578 5.50 -5.19 41.96
CA GLY A 578 6.19 -6.02 42.94
C GLY A 578 6.18 -5.43 44.36
N LEU A 579 5.10 -4.73 44.74
CA LEU A 579 4.98 -4.11 46.07
C LEU A 579 4.55 -5.14 47.12
N GLU A 580 5.00 -4.96 48.36
CA GLU A 580 4.42 -5.67 49.50
C GLU A 580 2.91 -5.33 49.60
N GLY A 581 2.06 -6.36 49.74
CA GLY A 581 0.61 -6.20 49.80
C GLY A 581 -0.09 -6.06 48.45
N GLU A 582 0.63 -6.12 47.32
CA GLU A 582 0.06 -5.99 45.96
C GLU A 582 -0.93 -7.09 45.57
N ASP A 583 -0.84 -8.28 46.17
CA ASP A 583 -1.75 -9.40 45.90
C ASP A 583 -3.05 -9.35 46.73
N ALA A 584 -3.28 -8.29 47.50
CA ALA A 584 -4.55 -8.09 48.21
C ALA A 584 -5.73 -7.95 47.24
N ARG A 585 -6.90 -8.42 47.64
CA ARG A 585 -8.09 -8.49 46.76
C ARG A 585 -8.56 -7.11 46.29
N GLU A 586 -8.38 -6.09 47.11
CA GLU A 586 -8.75 -4.70 46.84
C GLU A 586 -7.70 -3.95 45.99
N VAL A 587 -6.67 -4.64 45.51
CA VAL A 587 -5.68 -4.12 44.57
C VAL A 587 -5.99 -4.67 43.19
N LEU A 588 -6.31 -3.77 42.25
CA LEU A 588 -6.63 -4.13 40.87
C LEU A 588 -5.68 -3.42 39.91
N SER A 589 -5.42 -4.04 38.75
CA SER A 589 -4.82 -3.28 37.65
C SER A 589 -5.85 -2.32 37.07
N GLY A 590 -5.41 -1.15 36.64
CA GLY A 590 -6.28 -0.15 36.01
C GLY A 590 -6.95 -0.68 34.74
N VAL A 591 -6.25 -1.51 33.97
CA VAL A 591 -6.79 -2.15 32.76
C VAL A 591 -7.92 -3.12 33.09
N ASP A 592 -7.73 -3.96 34.11
CA ASP A 592 -8.77 -4.92 34.52
C ASP A 592 -9.98 -4.20 35.12
N PHE A 593 -9.75 -3.16 35.92
CA PHE A 593 -10.81 -2.30 36.46
C PHE A 593 -11.64 -1.65 35.35
N LEU A 594 -10.99 -1.04 34.35
CA LEU A 594 -11.69 -0.43 33.21
C LEU A 594 -12.43 -1.46 32.38
N ARG A 595 -11.84 -2.64 32.16
CA ARG A 595 -12.53 -3.76 31.47
C ARG A 595 -13.81 -4.15 32.18
N MET A 596 -13.72 -4.44 33.48
CA MET A 596 -14.88 -4.83 34.29
C MET A 596 -15.96 -3.75 34.25
N THR A 597 -15.57 -2.48 34.43
CA THR A 597 -16.51 -1.35 34.39
C THR A 597 -17.19 -1.23 33.03
N ASN A 598 -16.45 -1.35 31.93
CA ASN A 598 -16.98 -1.26 30.57
C ASN A 598 -17.84 -2.46 30.15
N LEU A 599 -17.61 -3.64 30.74
CA LEU A 599 -18.45 -4.82 30.55
C LEU A 599 -19.73 -4.79 31.40
N GLY A 600 -19.84 -3.85 32.33
CA GLY A 600 -20.95 -3.78 33.29
C GLY A 600 -20.83 -4.80 34.43
N ASP A 601 -19.63 -5.36 34.65
CA ASP A 601 -19.36 -6.30 35.73
C ASP A 601 -19.30 -5.57 37.08
N LYS A 602 -19.64 -6.29 38.17
CA LYS A 602 -19.53 -5.73 39.53
C LYS A 602 -18.05 -5.63 39.93
N THR A 603 -17.54 -4.41 40.02
CA THR A 603 -16.16 -4.13 40.47
C THR A 603 -15.98 -4.23 41.99
N ASN A 604 -17.05 -3.96 42.76
CA ASN A 604 -17.04 -3.78 44.23
C ASN A 604 -16.15 -2.64 44.75
N VAL A 605 -15.54 -1.84 43.86
CA VAL A 605 -14.69 -0.70 44.24
C VAL A 605 -15.56 0.37 44.92
N GLY A 606 -15.12 0.84 46.09
CA GLY A 606 -15.84 1.80 46.91
C GLY A 606 -14.95 2.45 47.97
N GLY A 607 -15.47 3.39 48.76
CA GLY A 607 -14.72 4.08 49.80
C GLY A 607 -13.72 5.10 49.25
N LYS A 608 -12.52 5.15 49.82
CA LYS A 608 -11.39 5.97 49.35
C LYS A 608 -10.54 5.17 48.37
N VAL A 609 -10.46 5.63 47.12
CA VAL A 609 -9.73 4.95 46.05
C VAL A 609 -8.44 5.70 45.75
N VAL A 610 -7.32 4.96 45.69
CA VAL A 610 -6.03 5.49 45.25
C VAL A 610 -5.68 4.91 43.89
N VAL A 611 -5.35 5.77 42.93
CA VAL A 611 -4.88 5.38 41.60
C VAL A 611 -3.40 5.70 41.46
N ILE A 612 -2.60 4.72 41.03
CA ILE A 612 -1.15 4.89 40.83
C ILE A 612 -0.85 5.01 39.33
N GLY A 613 -0.27 6.15 38.92
CA GLY A 613 0.18 6.40 37.55
C GLY A 613 -0.07 7.84 37.09
N GLY A 614 0.71 8.30 36.10
CA GLY A 614 0.66 9.68 35.59
C GLY A 614 0.10 9.86 34.17
N GLY A 615 -0.19 8.77 33.44
CA GLY A 615 -0.65 8.81 32.05
C GLY A 615 -2.18 8.86 31.88
N ASN A 616 -2.66 9.02 30.64
CA ASN A 616 -4.10 9.09 30.31
C ASN A 616 -4.91 7.90 30.86
N VAL A 617 -4.33 6.69 30.88
CA VAL A 617 -5.00 5.52 31.48
C VAL A 617 -5.27 5.73 32.96
N ALA A 618 -4.34 6.34 33.72
CA ALA A 618 -4.55 6.62 35.14
C ALA A 618 -5.66 7.66 35.35
N ILE A 619 -5.73 8.67 34.47
CA ILE A 619 -6.82 9.64 34.46
C ILE A 619 -8.16 8.94 34.21
N ASP A 620 -8.24 8.09 33.19
CA ASP A 620 -9.47 7.36 32.86
C ASP A 620 -9.90 6.39 33.97
N VAL A 621 -8.96 5.72 34.62
CA VAL A 621 -9.21 4.87 35.80
C VAL A 621 -9.79 5.72 36.93
N ALA A 622 -9.19 6.86 37.24
CA ALA A 622 -9.65 7.71 38.34
C ALA A 622 -11.04 8.31 38.09
N ARG A 623 -11.27 8.81 36.87
CA ARG A 623 -12.55 9.37 36.43
C ARG A 623 -13.64 8.31 36.34
N SER A 624 -13.30 7.08 35.96
CA SER A 624 -14.24 5.96 36.03
C SER A 624 -14.55 5.55 37.46
N ALA A 625 -13.55 5.56 38.36
CA ALA A 625 -13.75 5.20 39.77
C ALA A 625 -14.64 6.19 40.51
N ILE A 626 -14.46 7.51 40.35
CA ILE A 626 -15.27 8.52 41.05
C ILE A 626 -16.76 8.47 40.67
N ARG A 627 -17.10 7.87 39.51
CA ARG A 627 -18.47 7.67 39.03
C ARG A 627 -19.16 6.44 39.61
N LEU A 628 -18.44 5.57 40.32
CA LEU A 628 -19.03 4.35 40.89
C LEU A 628 -19.79 4.66 42.19
N ASP A 629 -20.95 4.01 42.32
CA ASP A 629 -21.73 4.06 43.56
C ASP A 629 -20.89 3.54 44.74
N GLY A 630 -20.78 4.35 45.79
CA GLY A 630 -20.06 4.00 47.02
C GLY A 630 -18.61 4.50 47.08
N VAL A 631 -18.05 5.03 45.98
CA VAL A 631 -16.78 5.76 46.03
C VAL A 631 -17.01 7.15 46.61
N LYS A 632 -16.25 7.50 47.65
CA LYS A 632 -16.35 8.77 48.38
C LYS A 632 -15.28 9.77 47.96
N GLN A 633 -14.13 9.27 47.52
CA GLN A 633 -12.97 10.06 47.13
C GLN A 633 -12.08 9.23 46.22
N THR A 634 -11.50 9.88 45.21
CA THR A 634 -10.48 9.31 44.34
C THR A 634 -9.27 10.23 44.29
N ASP A 635 -8.09 9.69 44.60
CA ASP A 635 -6.81 10.41 44.55
C ASP A 635 -5.84 9.70 43.60
N ILE A 636 -5.19 10.46 42.72
CA ILE A 636 -4.12 10.00 41.83
C ILE A 636 -2.76 10.28 42.49
N PHE A 637 -1.84 9.32 42.41
CA PHE A 637 -0.44 9.48 42.79
C PHE A 637 0.47 9.16 41.60
N SER A 638 1.39 10.08 41.29
CA SER A 638 2.29 10.04 40.14
C SER A 638 3.72 10.30 40.58
N ILE A 639 4.70 9.61 39.99
CA ILE A 639 6.12 9.83 40.29
C ILE A 639 6.67 11.07 39.58
N GLU A 640 6.05 11.43 38.46
CA GLU A 640 6.33 12.61 37.67
C GLU A 640 5.91 13.88 38.40
N ALA A 641 6.72 14.93 38.23
CA ALA A 641 6.32 16.29 38.54
C ALA A 641 5.16 16.72 37.62
N ARG A 642 4.38 17.73 38.04
CA ARG A 642 3.15 18.13 37.35
C ARG A 642 3.39 18.46 35.88
N GLU A 643 4.43 19.23 35.61
CA GLU A 643 4.88 19.68 34.30
C GLU A 643 5.36 18.55 33.38
N ASN A 644 5.69 17.39 33.94
CA ASN A 644 6.20 16.22 33.23
C ASN A 644 5.22 15.05 33.25
N MET A 645 3.96 15.26 33.65
CA MET A 645 2.94 14.21 33.63
C MET A 645 2.74 13.72 32.17
N PRO A 646 2.71 12.39 31.93
CA PRO A 646 2.46 11.87 30.59
C PRO A 646 1.04 12.09 30.06
N ALA A 647 0.07 12.41 30.92
CA ALA A 647 -1.31 12.67 30.51
C ALA A 647 -1.48 14.03 29.81
N HIS A 648 -2.42 14.13 28.88
CA HIS A 648 -2.73 15.40 28.20
C HIS A 648 -3.31 16.42 29.18
N ASN A 649 -2.88 17.69 29.09
CA ASN A 649 -3.32 18.75 29.99
C ASN A 649 -4.85 18.87 30.10
N GLU A 650 -5.57 18.77 28.96
CA GLU A 650 -7.04 18.80 28.92
C GLU A 650 -7.66 17.69 29.77
N GLU A 651 -7.16 16.45 29.67
CA GLU A 651 -7.69 15.32 30.47
C GLU A 651 -7.42 15.51 31.96
N VAL A 652 -6.29 16.13 32.28
CA VAL A 652 -5.91 16.40 33.67
C VAL A 652 -6.75 17.53 34.27
N GLU A 653 -7.08 18.56 33.49
CA GLU A 653 -8.03 19.62 33.87
C GLU A 653 -9.43 19.05 34.11
N GLU A 654 -9.93 18.21 33.21
CA GLU A 654 -11.22 17.52 33.39
C GLU A 654 -11.24 16.67 34.67
N ALA A 655 -10.15 15.98 35.00
CA ALA A 655 -10.06 15.22 36.24
C ALA A 655 -10.16 16.11 37.50
N LEU A 656 -9.50 17.28 37.47
CA LEU A 656 -9.55 18.25 38.57
C LEU A 656 -10.95 18.87 38.72
N GLU A 657 -11.64 19.16 37.62
CA GLU A 657 -13.04 19.64 37.61
C GLU A 657 -14.02 18.61 38.18
N GLU A 658 -13.70 17.32 38.04
CA GLU A 658 -14.44 16.21 38.65
C GLU A 658 -14.05 15.95 40.12
N GLU A 659 -13.27 16.86 40.72
CA GLU A 659 -12.82 16.84 42.13
C GLU A 659 -11.83 15.71 42.47
N ILE A 660 -11.13 15.15 41.47
CA ILE A 660 -10.08 14.16 41.65
C ILE A 660 -8.78 14.87 42.05
N LYS A 661 -8.20 14.47 43.18
CA LYS A 661 -6.93 15.07 43.65
C LYS A 661 -5.74 14.41 42.97
N ILE A 662 -4.79 15.20 42.51
CA ILE A 662 -3.57 14.70 41.86
C ILE A 662 -2.36 15.04 42.73
N ASN A 663 -1.65 13.99 43.16
CA ASN A 663 -0.50 14.07 44.05
C ASN A 663 0.77 13.69 43.26
N ASN A 664 1.44 14.72 42.72
CA ASN A 664 2.67 14.56 41.95
C ASN A 664 3.90 14.30 42.83
N SER A 665 4.95 13.75 42.21
CA SER A 665 6.24 13.44 42.84
C SER A 665 6.16 12.48 44.03
N TRP A 666 5.31 11.45 43.96
CA TRP A 666 5.18 10.40 44.99
C TRP A 666 5.20 9.01 44.38
N GLY A 667 6.08 8.13 44.87
CA GLY A 667 6.14 6.72 44.46
C GLY A 667 5.69 5.77 45.58
N PRO A 668 4.90 4.74 45.27
CA PRO A 668 4.42 3.79 46.28
C PRO A 668 5.54 2.87 46.76
N THR A 669 5.55 2.53 48.04
CA THR A 669 6.54 1.62 48.65
C THR A 669 5.95 0.30 49.13
N ARG A 670 4.76 0.34 49.75
CA ARG A 670 4.01 -0.84 50.19
C ARG A 670 2.53 -0.53 50.37
N ILE A 671 1.70 -1.55 50.22
CA ILE A 671 0.26 -1.51 50.48
C ILE A 671 0.02 -2.07 51.88
N ILE A 672 -0.63 -1.29 52.72
CA ILE A 672 -0.90 -1.62 54.12
C ILE A 672 -2.20 -2.40 54.18
N THR A 673 -2.14 -3.59 54.79
CA THR A 673 -3.32 -4.44 54.95
C THR A 673 -3.54 -4.79 56.42
N GLU A 674 -4.80 -4.82 56.83
CA GLU A 674 -5.23 -5.29 58.15
C GLU A 674 -6.29 -6.38 57.96
N ASN A 675 -6.10 -7.55 58.59
CA ASN A 675 -6.98 -8.71 58.43
C ASN A 675 -7.23 -9.11 56.95
N GLY A 676 -6.22 -8.92 56.10
CA GLY A 676 -6.28 -9.23 54.67
C GLY A 676 -7.04 -8.22 53.82
N LYS A 677 -7.39 -7.04 54.35
CA LYS A 677 -8.02 -5.93 53.61
C LYS A 677 -7.09 -4.73 53.55
N VAL A 678 -7.13 -3.99 52.45
CA VAL A 678 -6.39 -2.74 52.30
C VAL A 678 -6.94 -1.67 53.25
N THR A 679 -6.05 -1.00 53.99
CA THR A 679 -6.38 0.15 54.86
C THR A 679 -5.59 1.41 54.51
N GLY A 680 -4.55 1.29 53.69
CA GLY A 680 -3.77 2.42 53.21
C GLY A 680 -2.61 2.02 52.32
N ILE A 681 -1.87 3.03 51.87
CA ILE A 681 -0.67 2.86 51.06
C ILE A 681 0.41 3.84 51.53
N GLU A 682 1.65 3.36 51.58
CA GLU A 682 2.83 4.16 51.92
C GLU A 682 3.52 4.66 50.65
N PHE A 683 3.95 5.92 50.68
CA PHE A 683 4.66 6.60 49.60
C PHE A 683 5.98 7.20 50.08
N LYS A 684 6.90 7.39 49.13
CA LYS A 684 8.11 8.21 49.26
C LYS A 684 8.12 9.32 48.23
N ARG A 685 8.74 10.45 48.58
CA ARG A 685 8.96 11.55 47.64
C ARG A 685 9.84 11.09 46.48
N CYS A 686 9.36 11.27 45.26
CA CYS A 686 10.16 11.07 44.05
C CYS A 686 10.92 12.37 43.74
N LEU A 687 12.25 12.29 43.75
CA LEU A 687 13.15 13.43 43.49
C LEU A 687 13.43 13.60 41.99
N SER A 688 13.54 12.49 41.27
CA SER A 688 13.69 12.48 39.81
C SER A 688 13.16 11.16 39.26
N VAL A 689 12.58 11.17 38.06
CA VAL A 689 12.10 9.97 37.36
C VAL A 689 13.19 9.38 36.45
N PHE A 690 14.08 10.22 35.94
CA PHE A 690 15.14 9.86 35.01
C PHE A 690 16.52 10.07 35.64
N ASP A 691 17.49 9.26 35.23
CA ASP A 691 18.90 9.50 35.53
C ASP A 691 19.49 10.62 34.66
N GLU A 692 20.77 10.94 34.89
CA GLU A 692 21.54 11.95 34.15
C GLU A 692 21.62 11.69 32.63
N ASN A 693 21.38 10.46 32.18
CA ASN A 693 21.37 10.07 30.77
C ASN A 693 19.95 10.07 30.18
N GLY A 694 18.94 10.53 30.93
CA GLY A 694 17.54 10.53 30.51
C GLY A 694 16.89 9.16 30.51
N LYS A 695 17.52 8.14 31.11
CA LYS A 695 16.94 6.79 31.20
C LYS A 695 16.05 6.71 32.45
N PHE A 696 14.91 6.02 32.30
CA PHE A 696 13.97 5.81 33.40
C PHE A 696 14.67 5.09 34.57
N ASN A 697 14.84 5.78 35.69
CA ASN A 697 15.52 5.32 36.89
C ASN A 697 15.11 6.18 38.11
N PRO A 698 13.89 6.02 38.62
CA PRO A 698 13.34 6.92 39.63
C PRO A 698 14.15 6.90 40.92
N GLN A 699 14.46 8.09 41.43
CA GLN A 699 15.20 8.34 42.67
C GLN A 699 14.24 8.86 43.75
N PHE A 700 14.32 8.30 44.94
CA PHE A 700 13.40 8.61 46.04
C PHE A 700 14.15 9.20 47.25
N ASP A 701 13.47 10.09 47.98
CA ASP A 701 13.91 10.51 49.30
C ASP A 701 13.47 9.45 50.33
N GLU A 702 14.44 8.85 51.01
CA GLU A 702 14.17 7.83 52.03
C GLU A 702 13.56 8.39 53.31
N ALA A 703 13.76 9.69 53.58
CA ALA A 703 13.29 10.39 54.77
C ALA A 703 11.88 10.98 54.60
N ASP A 704 11.52 11.46 53.41
CA ASP A 704 10.18 12.02 53.12
C ASP A 704 9.19 10.90 52.75
N ARG A 705 8.49 10.40 53.77
CA ARG A 705 7.49 9.32 53.68
C ARG A 705 6.11 9.82 54.09
N LYS A 706 5.08 9.32 53.41
CA LYS A 706 3.67 9.61 53.74
C LYS A 706 2.83 8.36 53.64
N ILE A 707 1.90 8.19 54.58
CA ILE A 707 0.85 7.17 54.50
C ILE A 707 -0.45 7.86 54.11
N THR A 708 -1.17 7.29 53.16
CA THR A 708 -2.50 7.74 52.75
C THR A 708 -3.50 6.61 53.00
N GLU A 709 -4.55 6.90 53.77
CA GLU A 709 -5.65 5.95 54.01
C GLU A 709 -6.44 5.70 52.72
N CYS A 710 -6.65 4.43 52.38
CA CYS A 710 -7.47 4.02 51.25
C CYS A 710 -8.07 2.63 51.47
N ASP A 711 -9.19 2.37 50.80
CA ASP A 711 -9.88 1.08 50.81
C ASP A 711 -9.54 0.25 49.56
N TYR A 712 -9.17 0.91 48.45
CA TYR A 712 -8.81 0.29 47.17
C TYR A 712 -7.60 0.96 46.54
N VAL A 713 -6.78 0.16 45.83
CA VAL A 713 -5.62 0.63 45.06
C VAL A 713 -5.75 0.16 43.60
N LEU A 714 -5.71 1.09 42.66
CA LEU A 714 -5.80 0.82 41.22
C LEU A 714 -4.46 1.13 40.54
N LEU A 715 -3.77 0.12 40.02
CA LEU A 715 -2.42 0.23 39.47
C LEU A 715 -2.44 0.47 37.96
N SER A 716 -2.04 1.67 37.52
CA SER A 716 -2.02 2.12 36.11
C SER A 716 -0.60 2.42 35.62
N VAL A 717 0.32 1.49 35.88
CA VAL A 717 1.78 1.62 35.64
C VAL A 717 2.26 0.96 34.35
N GLY A 718 1.34 0.70 33.43
CA GLY A 718 1.62 0.17 32.09
C GLY A 718 0.98 -1.18 31.83
N GLN A 719 1.15 -1.64 30.59
CA GLN A 719 0.49 -2.82 30.05
C GLN A 719 1.51 -3.89 29.64
N THR A 720 1.07 -5.15 29.64
CA THR A 720 1.83 -6.32 29.24
C THR A 720 0.95 -7.25 28.41
N PHE A 721 1.58 -8.23 27.78
CA PHE A 721 0.97 -9.21 26.90
C PHE A 721 0.69 -10.50 27.66
N ASN A 722 -0.47 -11.09 27.44
CA ASN A 722 -0.76 -12.45 27.86
C ASN A 722 -0.89 -13.35 26.63
N TYR A 723 0.13 -14.17 26.39
CA TYR A 723 0.15 -15.09 25.25
C TYR A 723 -0.55 -16.42 25.52
N GLY A 724 -0.73 -16.82 26.80
CA GLY A 724 -1.13 -18.18 27.14
C GLY A 724 -0.30 -19.21 26.34
N ASN A 725 -1.00 -20.10 25.64
CA ASN A 725 -0.39 -21.09 24.73
C ASN A 725 -0.52 -20.70 23.24
N LEU A 726 -0.88 -19.46 22.91
CA LEU A 726 -1.10 -18.99 21.52
C LEU A 726 0.08 -19.29 20.58
N LEU A 727 1.31 -19.13 21.08
CA LEU A 727 2.54 -19.27 20.30
C LEU A 727 3.18 -20.66 20.44
N GLU A 728 2.58 -21.57 21.20
CA GLU A 728 3.14 -22.90 21.47
C GLU A 728 3.30 -23.69 20.17
N GLY A 729 4.52 -24.20 19.94
CA GLY A 729 4.84 -25.00 18.74
C GLY A 729 4.94 -24.24 17.42
N GLU A 730 4.74 -22.91 17.38
CA GLU A 730 4.78 -22.14 16.13
C GLU A 730 6.17 -21.59 15.79
N GLY A 731 7.08 -21.49 16.76
CA GLY A 731 8.43 -20.97 16.55
C GLY A 731 8.49 -19.47 16.29
N VAL A 732 7.49 -18.74 16.76
CA VAL A 732 7.44 -17.26 16.78
C VAL A 732 8.37 -16.75 17.88
N ARG A 733 9.27 -15.82 17.54
CA ARG A 733 10.21 -15.21 18.49
C ARG A 733 9.60 -13.98 19.15
N LEU A 734 10.02 -13.75 20.39
CA LEU A 734 9.72 -12.54 21.14
C LEU A 734 10.99 -11.70 21.28
N THR A 735 10.83 -10.39 21.32
CA THR A 735 11.91 -9.44 21.62
C THR A 735 12.20 -9.40 23.12
N ASN A 736 13.26 -8.69 23.53
CA ASN A 736 13.57 -8.45 24.95
C ASN A 736 12.48 -7.64 25.68
N ARG A 737 11.56 -7.00 24.96
CA ARG A 737 10.40 -6.28 25.53
C ARG A 737 9.15 -7.18 25.63
N ASN A 738 9.29 -8.47 25.37
CA ASN A 738 8.21 -9.44 25.31
C ASN A 738 7.15 -9.13 24.23
N THR A 739 7.47 -8.32 23.22
CA THR A 739 6.66 -8.15 21.99
C THR A 739 6.99 -9.23 20.98
N ILE A 740 6.11 -9.52 20.03
CA ILE A 740 6.41 -10.42 18.91
C ILE A 740 7.44 -9.75 17.99
N GLU A 741 8.52 -10.47 17.67
CA GLU A 741 9.54 -10.02 16.71
C GLU A 741 8.97 -10.10 15.29
N VAL A 742 8.95 -8.95 14.60
CA VAL A 742 8.48 -8.83 13.22
C VAL A 742 9.45 -8.02 12.36
N ASP A 743 9.44 -8.30 11.06
CA ASP A 743 10.00 -7.39 10.07
C ASP A 743 9.22 -6.07 10.05
N GLN A 744 9.94 -4.94 10.07
CA GLN A 744 9.34 -3.62 10.30
C GLN A 744 8.49 -3.11 9.13
N VAL A 745 8.71 -3.63 7.92
CA VAL A 745 7.96 -3.22 6.72
C VAL A 745 6.80 -4.18 6.46
N THR A 746 7.06 -5.48 6.57
CA THR A 746 6.12 -6.53 6.17
C THR A 746 5.29 -7.07 7.32
N LEU A 747 5.68 -6.82 8.58
CA LEU A 747 5.05 -7.35 9.78
C LEU A 747 5.07 -8.89 9.89
N GLN A 748 5.86 -9.55 9.04
CA GLN A 748 6.02 -11.00 9.05
C GLN A 748 6.87 -11.41 10.27
N THR A 749 6.45 -12.45 10.98
CA THR A 749 7.20 -13.01 12.11
C THR A 749 8.30 -13.97 11.65
N SER A 750 9.00 -14.61 12.59
CA SER A 750 9.91 -15.73 12.29
C SER A 750 9.23 -16.96 11.67
N LYS A 751 7.90 -17.02 11.68
CA LYS A 751 7.07 -18.04 11.05
C LYS A 751 6.33 -17.43 9.86
N VAL A 752 6.58 -17.96 8.66
CA VAL A 752 6.23 -17.28 7.39
C VAL A 752 4.74 -17.03 7.17
N ASP A 753 3.87 -17.89 7.68
CA ASP A 753 2.41 -17.77 7.59
C ASP A 753 1.79 -16.97 8.74
N ILE A 754 2.60 -16.45 9.66
CA ILE A 754 2.16 -15.65 10.81
C ILE A 754 2.72 -14.23 10.71
N PHE A 755 1.80 -13.27 10.76
CA PHE A 755 2.05 -11.84 10.84
C PHE A 755 1.58 -11.32 12.20
N ALA A 756 2.15 -10.23 12.70
CA ALA A 756 1.71 -9.61 13.95
C ALA A 756 1.78 -8.09 13.88
N GLY A 757 0.83 -7.39 14.50
CA GLY A 757 0.76 -5.93 14.47
C GLY A 757 -0.12 -5.34 15.56
N GLY A 758 -0.13 -4.01 15.66
CA GLY A 758 -0.63 -3.30 16.83
C GLY A 758 0.28 -3.52 18.04
N ASP A 759 -0.28 -3.32 19.24
CA ASP A 759 0.53 -3.25 20.46
C ASP A 759 1.37 -4.50 20.73
N VAL A 760 0.91 -5.69 20.31
CA VAL A 760 1.65 -6.95 20.51
C VAL A 760 2.99 -7.00 19.76
N ALA A 761 3.15 -6.21 18.70
CA ALA A 761 4.39 -6.09 17.94
C ALA A 761 5.16 -4.80 18.30
N SER A 762 4.46 -3.67 18.43
CA SER A 762 5.09 -2.35 18.65
C SER A 762 5.34 -1.98 20.12
N GLY A 763 4.66 -2.66 21.05
CA GLY A 763 4.37 -2.11 22.38
C GLY A 763 3.13 -1.20 22.37
N PRO A 764 2.54 -0.88 23.53
CA PRO A 764 1.36 -0.04 23.64
C PRO A 764 1.51 1.31 22.92
N ARG A 765 0.58 1.62 22.02
CA ARG A 765 0.50 2.89 21.27
C ARG A 765 -0.95 3.38 21.14
N PHE A 766 -1.20 4.38 20.29
CA PHE A 766 -2.54 4.89 20.04
C PHE A 766 -3.32 4.00 19.07
N ALA A 767 -4.65 4.11 19.09
CA ALA A 767 -5.52 3.36 18.19
C ALA A 767 -5.17 3.58 16.70
N ILE A 768 -4.74 4.80 16.33
CA ILE A 768 -4.35 5.14 14.96
C ILE A 768 -3.08 4.42 14.50
N ASP A 769 -2.12 4.15 15.39
CA ASP A 769 -0.95 3.30 15.10
C ASP A 769 -1.39 1.86 14.83
N SER A 770 -2.31 1.34 15.63
CA SER A 770 -2.88 0.01 15.45
C SER A 770 -3.61 -0.12 14.11
N ILE A 771 -4.37 0.90 13.70
CA ILE A 771 -5.02 0.97 12.39
C ILE A 771 -3.98 0.93 11.27
N ALA A 772 -2.91 1.74 11.36
CA ALA A 772 -1.82 1.74 10.39
C ALA A 772 -1.17 0.34 10.26
N ALA A 773 -0.89 -0.32 11.39
CA ALA A 773 -0.33 -1.67 11.39
C ALA A 773 -1.29 -2.72 10.76
N GLY A 774 -2.60 -2.58 10.98
CA GLY A 774 -3.60 -3.46 10.38
C GLY A 774 -3.63 -3.36 8.85
N LYS A 775 -3.52 -2.14 8.32
CA LYS A 775 -3.44 -1.86 6.87
C LYS A 775 -2.19 -2.47 6.25
N GLU A 776 -1.03 -2.25 6.87
CA GLU A 776 0.22 -2.84 6.39
C GLU A 776 0.20 -4.38 6.46
N ALA A 777 -0.43 -4.96 7.49
CA ALA A 777 -0.61 -6.41 7.58
C ALA A 777 -1.50 -6.96 6.47
N ALA A 778 -2.59 -6.28 6.12
CA ALA A 778 -3.46 -6.68 5.00
C ALA A 778 -2.68 -6.73 3.67
N VAL A 779 -1.85 -5.73 3.38
CA VAL A 779 -0.98 -5.72 2.18
C VAL A 779 -0.01 -6.90 2.19
N SER A 780 0.59 -7.21 3.33
CA SER A 780 1.53 -8.32 3.46
C SER A 780 0.87 -9.68 3.32
N ILE A 781 -0.30 -9.87 3.94
CA ILE A 781 -1.07 -11.11 3.86
C ILE A 781 -1.57 -11.33 2.44
N HIS A 782 -2.10 -10.30 1.78
CA HIS A 782 -2.48 -10.35 0.37
C HIS A 782 -1.32 -10.87 -0.49
N ARG A 783 -0.12 -10.32 -0.29
CA ARG A 783 1.07 -10.77 -1.05
C ARG A 783 1.47 -12.20 -0.68
N PHE A 784 1.47 -12.54 0.60
CA PHE A 784 1.91 -13.85 1.07
C PHE A 784 1.05 -15.02 0.55
N VAL A 785 -0.27 -14.88 0.57
CA VAL A 785 -1.19 -15.96 0.18
C VAL A 785 -1.32 -16.13 -1.33
N GLN A 786 -0.70 -15.25 -2.10
CA GLN A 786 -0.70 -15.27 -3.55
C GLN A 786 0.63 -15.82 -4.05
N ARG A 787 0.58 -16.73 -5.02
CA ARG A 787 1.78 -17.41 -5.53
C ARG A 787 2.78 -16.38 -6.06
N GLY A 788 4.05 -16.60 -5.74
CA GLY A 788 5.21 -15.90 -6.33
C GLY A 788 5.24 -14.38 -6.11
N GLN A 789 4.49 -13.83 -5.16
CA GLN A 789 4.54 -12.41 -4.84
C GLN A 789 5.63 -12.10 -3.81
N SER A 790 6.36 -11.01 -4.04
CA SER A 790 7.26 -10.43 -3.06
C SER A 790 6.48 -9.58 -2.05
N LEU A 791 6.89 -9.64 -0.78
CA LEU A 791 6.33 -8.80 0.27
C LEU A 791 6.75 -7.32 0.15
N VAL A 792 7.81 -7.02 -0.62
CA VAL A 792 8.44 -5.69 -0.69
C VAL A 792 8.39 -5.05 -2.07
N PHE A 793 8.45 -5.82 -3.17
CA PHE A 793 8.51 -5.21 -4.50
C PHE A 793 7.19 -4.54 -4.90
N GLY A 794 7.28 -3.28 -5.34
CA GLY A 794 6.14 -2.44 -5.68
C GLY A 794 5.27 -2.05 -4.49
N ARG A 795 5.77 -2.23 -3.25
CA ARG A 795 5.08 -1.76 -2.04
C ARG A 795 5.29 -0.25 -1.90
N ASP A 796 4.24 0.46 -1.52
CA ASP A 796 4.37 1.85 -1.08
C ASP A 796 4.79 1.84 0.40
N THR A 797 5.88 2.54 0.71
CA THR A 797 6.37 2.67 2.09
C THR A 797 5.75 3.86 2.82
N HIS A 798 4.86 4.60 2.16
CA HIS A 798 4.21 5.79 2.69
C HIS A 798 5.25 6.79 3.23
N SER A 799 6.29 7.04 2.43
CA SER A 799 7.39 7.91 2.81
C SER A 799 6.97 9.38 2.70
N TYR A 800 6.42 9.92 3.79
CA TYR A 800 6.05 11.33 3.91
C TYR A 800 7.10 12.13 4.68
N LYS A 801 7.33 13.36 4.22
CA LYS A 801 8.21 14.34 4.86
C LYS A 801 7.44 15.64 5.07
N VAL A 802 7.52 16.22 6.28
CA VAL A 802 6.95 17.54 6.57
C VAL A 802 7.81 18.60 5.88
N PHE A 803 7.19 19.63 5.32
CA PHE A 803 7.96 20.78 4.81
C PHE A 803 8.60 21.58 5.93
N ASP A 804 9.60 22.39 5.58
CA ASP A 804 10.25 23.29 6.54
C ASP A 804 9.34 24.49 6.86
N LYS A 805 8.81 24.52 8.09
CA LYS A 805 7.94 25.58 8.58
C LYS A 805 8.68 26.92 8.73
N GLU A 806 9.99 26.90 9.01
CA GLU A 806 10.78 28.12 9.20
C GLU A 806 11.01 28.87 7.88
N ASN A 807 11.02 28.13 6.77
CA ASN A 807 11.14 28.69 5.43
C ASN A 807 9.80 29.17 4.85
N LEU A 808 8.69 29.14 5.59
CA LEU A 808 7.43 29.73 5.12
C LEU A 808 7.51 31.25 5.14
N ASP A 809 7.03 31.89 4.07
CA ASP A 809 6.83 33.35 4.05
C ASP A 809 5.70 33.74 5.02
N ASP A 810 5.69 34.99 5.47
CA ASP A 810 4.66 35.47 6.39
C ASP A 810 3.28 35.25 5.76
N VAL A 811 2.40 34.53 6.45
CA VAL A 811 1.05 34.21 5.96
C VAL A 811 0.19 35.48 6.09
N ILE A 812 0.34 36.41 5.14
CA ILE A 812 -0.38 37.67 5.13
C ILE A 812 -1.80 37.45 4.55
N GLY A 813 -2.84 37.84 5.30
CA GLY A 813 -4.22 37.90 4.79
C GLY A 813 -5.13 36.70 5.12
N TYR A 814 -4.91 36.00 6.23
CA TYR A 814 -5.82 34.96 6.71
C TYR A 814 -7.08 35.55 7.39
N ASP A 815 -8.15 34.75 7.47
CA ASP A 815 -9.38 35.15 8.15
C ASP A 815 -9.20 35.08 9.67
N GLY A 816 -9.60 36.13 10.40
CA GLY A 816 -9.60 36.14 11.87
C GLY A 816 -10.69 35.26 12.51
N THR A 817 -11.16 34.24 11.79
CA THR A 817 -12.23 33.34 12.24
C THR A 817 -11.72 32.49 13.39
N GLU A 818 -12.35 32.63 14.55
CA GLU A 818 -12.04 31.84 15.74
C GLU A 818 -12.30 30.35 15.51
N ARG A 819 -11.50 29.51 16.18
CA ARG A 819 -11.70 28.05 16.18
C ARG A 819 -13.08 27.71 16.72
N GLN A 820 -13.83 26.93 15.95
CA GLN A 820 -15.13 26.43 16.37
C GLN A 820 -14.95 25.32 17.39
N ARG A 821 -15.78 25.34 18.44
CA ARG A 821 -15.75 24.37 19.54
C ARG A 821 -17.13 23.80 19.78
N THR A 822 -17.17 22.57 20.28
CA THR A 822 -18.38 22.00 20.87
C THR A 822 -18.71 22.71 22.17
N GLN A 823 -19.95 22.56 22.67
CA GLN A 823 -20.33 23.16 23.95
C GLN A 823 -19.53 22.53 25.09
N HIS A 824 -18.96 23.37 25.95
CA HIS A 824 -18.31 22.91 27.18
C HIS A 824 -19.31 22.19 28.09
N VAL A 825 -18.88 21.09 28.69
CA VAL A 825 -19.68 20.29 29.61
C VAL A 825 -19.12 20.48 31.02
N ASP A 826 -19.96 20.96 31.94
CA ASP A 826 -19.58 21.14 33.34
C ASP A 826 -19.17 19.80 33.99
N GLY A 827 -17.95 19.74 34.53
CA GLY A 827 -17.40 18.57 35.24
C GLY A 827 -18.31 18.04 36.35
N LYS A 828 -19.09 18.91 37.02
CA LYS A 828 -20.05 18.49 38.06
C LYS A 828 -21.22 17.71 37.50
N VAL A 829 -21.59 17.94 36.24
CA VAL A 829 -22.60 17.17 35.52
C VAL A 829 -21.95 15.90 34.96
N SER A 830 -20.79 16.04 34.32
CA SER A 830 -20.05 14.93 33.70
C SER A 830 -19.72 13.81 34.69
N LYS A 831 -19.38 14.12 35.95
CA LYS A 831 -19.07 13.11 36.99
C LYS A 831 -20.26 12.26 37.43
N THR A 832 -21.49 12.62 37.05
CA THR A 832 -22.71 11.89 37.45
C THR A 832 -23.14 10.83 36.44
N THR A 833 -22.45 10.72 35.31
CA THR A 833 -22.83 9.81 34.22
C THR A 833 -21.63 9.24 33.48
N PHE A 834 -21.83 8.06 32.89
CA PHE A 834 -20.91 7.44 31.95
C PHE A 834 -21.25 7.78 30.48
N LYS A 835 -22.26 8.62 30.24
CA LYS A 835 -22.61 9.06 28.88
C LYS A 835 -21.59 10.07 28.36
N ASP A 836 -21.21 9.95 27.08
CA ASP A 836 -20.46 11.02 26.42
C ASP A 836 -21.38 12.23 26.21
N LEU A 837 -21.13 13.28 26.97
CA LEU A 837 -21.88 14.54 26.87
C LEU A 837 -21.26 15.50 25.85
N ARG A 838 -20.10 15.14 25.28
CA ARG A 838 -19.40 15.99 24.30
C ARG A 838 -20.13 15.87 22.97
N GLY A 839 -20.74 16.98 22.56
CA GLY A 839 -21.47 17.06 21.30
C GLY A 839 -20.59 16.94 20.06
N ILE A 840 -21.17 17.31 18.92
CA ILE A 840 -20.47 17.50 17.65
C ILE A 840 -20.64 18.95 17.20
N LEU A 841 -19.80 19.40 16.28
CA LEU A 841 -20.01 20.70 15.63
C LEU A 841 -21.29 20.67 14.79
N THR A 842 -22.00 21.79 14.72
CA THR A 842 -23.13 21.96 13.80
C THR A 842 -22.62 22.12 12.37
N GLU A 843 -23.48 21.93 11.36
CA GLU A 843 -23.12 22.14 9.96
C GLU A 843 -22.60 23.57 9.69
N GLU A 844 -23.17 24.58 10.38
CA GLU A 844 -22.72 25.97 10.31
C GLU A 844 -21.31 26.15 10.89
N GLN A 845 -21.03 25.50 12.03
CA GLN A 845 -19.69 25.48 12.61
C GLN A 845 -18.70 24.76 11.70
N ILE A 846 -19.09 23.64 11.07
CA ILE A 846 -18.24 22.93 10.10
C ILE A 846 -17.87 23.83 8.93
N LYS A 847 -18.82 24.60 8.37
CA LYS A 847 -18.53 25.54 7.28
C LYS A 847 -17.52 26.62 7.70
N LYS A 848 -17.64 27.16 8.92
CA LYS A 848 -16.69 28.13 9.46
C LYS A 848 -15.32 27.51 9.71
N GLU A 849 -15.27 26.36 10.38
CA GLU A 849 -14.03 25.72 10.79
C GLU A 849 -13.20 25.22 9.59
N THR A 850 -13.87 24.62 8.61
CA THR A 850 -13.19 24.13 7.40
C THR A 850 -12.61 25.25 6.54
N ALA A 851 -13.14 26.49 6.64
CA ALA A 851 -12.62 27.67 5.95
C ALA A 851 -11.27 28.15 6.52
N ARG A 852 -10.94 27.79 7.77
CA ARG A 852 -9.67 28.17 8.43
C ARG A 852 -8.45 27.44 7.87
N CYS A 853 -8.66 26.32 7.15
CA CYS A 853 -7.58 25.49 6.61
C CYS A 853 -6.76 26.24 5.55
N LEU A 854 -5.45 26.36 5.77
CA LEU A 854 -4.53 27.11 4.90
C LEU A 854 -4.25 26.44 3.54
N GLY A 855 -4.63 25.17 3.35
CA GLY A 855 -4.31 24.47 2.09
C GLY A 855 -2.80 24.29 1.89
N CYS A 856 -2.07 23.90 2.94
CA CYS A 856 -0.60 23.85 2.99
C CYS A 856 0.12 23.09 1.85
N GLY A 857 -0.47 22.03 1.29
CA GLY A 857 0.17 21.21 0.25
C GLY A 857 -0.51 21.26 -1.11
N ALA A 858 0.25 20.91 -2.15
CA ALA A 858 -0.27 20.58 -3.47
C ALA A 858 0.47 19.38 -4.06
N THR A 859 -0.17 18.62 -4.93
CA THR A 859 0.54 17.63 -5.74
C THR A 859 1.35 18.34 -6.82
N LYS A 860 2.61 17.97 -6.96
CA LYS A 860 3.51 18.43 -8.02
C LYS A 860 3.70 17.33 -9.05
N VAL A 861 3.86 17.71 -10.31
CA VAL A 861 4.05 16.77 -11.43
C VAL A 861 5.40 16.98 -12.09
N ASP A 862 6.17 15.89 -12.23
CA ASP A 862 7.32 15.85 -13.12
C ASP A 862 6.85 15.51 -14.55
N GLU A 863 6.91 16.50 -15.42
CA GLU A 863 6.48 16.36 -16.81
C GLU A 863 7.31 15.36 -17.63
N TYR A 864 8.56 15.11 -17.25
CA TYR A 864 9.39 14.15 -17.94
C TYR A 864 8.98 12.73 -17.58
N LEU A 865 8.78 12.45 -16.29
CA LEU A 865 8.35 11.14 -15.80
C LEU A 865 6.89 10.82 -16.15
N CYS A 866 6.06 11.84 -16.38
CA CYS A 866 4.66 11.62 -16.77
C CYS A 866 4.56 10.89 -18.12
N VAL A 867 3.86 9.75 -18.12
CA VAL A 867 3.56 8.96 -19.33
C VAL A 867 2.18 9.25 -19.93
N GLY A 868 1.41 10.16 -19.31
CA GLY A 868 0.13 10.62 -19.84
C GLY A 868 -0.99 9.58 -19.81
N CYS A 869 -1.03 8.73 -18.78
CA CYS A 869 -2.03 7.67 -18.63
C CYS A 869 -3.39 8.12 -18.06
N GLY A 870 -3.44 9.23 -17.32
CA GLY A 870 -4.70 9.76 -16.77
C GLY A 870 -5.22 9.08 -15.49
N ALA A 871 -4.51 8.10 -14.92
CA ALA A 871 -4.94 7.47 -13.66
C ALA A 871 -5.12 8.50 -12.52
N CYS A 872 -4.23 9.51 -12.48
CA CYS A 872 -4.29 10.60 -11.51
C CYS A 872 -5.54 11.49 -11.64
N THR A 873 -6.08 11.67 -12.86
CA THR A 873 -7.29 12.50 -13.05
C THR A 873 -8.51 11.76 -12.55
N LEU A 874 -8.59 10.44 -12.78
CA LEU A 874 -9.70 9.61 -12.33
C LEU A 874 -9.83 9.57 -10.80
N LYS A 875 -8.71 9.66 -10.08
CA LYS A 875 -8.70 9.68 -8.61
C LYS A 875 -8.89 11.08 -8.02
N CYS A 876 -8.82 12.14 -8.82
CA CYS A 876 -8.97 13.51 -8.33
C CYS A 876 -10.44 13.91 -8.18
N LYS A 877 -10.95 13.99 -6.95
CA LYS A 877 -12.33 14.44 -6.65
C LYS A 877 -12.54 15.97 -6.68
N PHE A 878 -11.51 16.73 -7.07
CA PHE A 878 -11.45 18.19 -6.96
C PHE A 878 -11.22 18.89 -8.30
N ASP A 879 -11.20 18.13 -9.41
CA ASP A 879 -10.89 18.63 -10.76
C ASP A 879 -9.58 19.43 -10.83
N ALA A 880 -8.63 19.08 -9.95
CA ALA A 880 -7.34 19.73 -9.85
C ALA A 880 -6.32 19.17 -10.85
N ILE A 881 -6.61 18.06 -11.53
CA ILE A 881 -5.70 17.44 -12.49
C ILE A 881 -6.44 17.18 -13.80
N LYS A 882 -5.86 17.63 -14.90
CA LYS A 882 -6.34 17.36 -16.27
C LYS A 882 -5.22 16.78 -17.13
N LEU A 883 -5.59 16.11 -18.22
CA LEU A 883 -4.66 15.74 -19.27
C LEU A 883 -4.64 16.80 -20.37
N GLU A 884 -3.44 17.29 -20.70
CA GLU A 884 -3.19 18.16 -21.84
C GLU A 884 -2.46 17.40 -22.94
N LYS A 885 -2.96 17.52 -24.18
CA LYS A 885 -2.33 16.93 -25.36
C LYS A 885 -1.15 17.80 -25.79
N VAL A 886 0.06 17.29 -25.61
CA VAL A 886 1.33 18.01 -25.87
C VAL A 886 2.11 17.46 -27.06
N HIS A 887 1.68 16.30 -27.58
CA HIS A 887 2.24 15.66 -28.76
C HIS A 887 1.12 15.25 -29.71
N ASP A 888 1.46 14.98 -30.97
CA ASP A 888 0.52 14.45 -31.98
C ASP A 888 1.22 13.35 -32.78
N VAL A 889 1.71 12.33 -32.06
CA VAL A 889 2.40 11.19 -32.65
C VAL A 889 1.42 10.04 -32.80
N LYS A 890 1.33 9.48 -34.01
CA LYS A 890 0.66 8.20 -34.27
C LYS A 890 1.69 7.07 -34.15
N GLY A 891 1.26 5.84 -33.90
CA GLY A 891 2.17 4.68 -33.80
C GLY A 891 3.10 4.53 -35.02
N TYR A 892 4.13 3.69 -34.91
CA TYR A 892 5.12 3.51 -35.96
C TYR A 892 4.98 2.15 -36.61
N GLU A 893 4.98 2.07 -37.95
CA GLU A 893 5.18 0.79 -38.62
C GLU A 893 6.58 0.24 -38.31
N ILE A 894 6.67 -1.07 -38.16
CA ILE A 894 7.94 -1.73 -37.83
C ILE A 894 9.02 -1.48 -38.89
N GLU A 895 8.64 -1.33 -40.16
CA GLU A 895 9.55 -1.01 -41.27
C GLU A 895 10.11 0.42 -41.21
N ASP A 896 9.36 1.37 -40.63
CA ASP A 896 9.74 2.79 -40.61
C ASP A 896 10.41 3.23 -39.31
N LEU A 897 10.23 2.47 -38.23
CA LEU A 897 10.84 2.74 -36.93
C LEU A 897 12.38 2.89 -36.99
N PRO A 898 13.17 2.05 -37.69
CA PRO A 898 14.62 2.20 -37.78
C PRO A 898 15.06 3.56 -38.33
N LYS A 899 14.34 4.10 -39.32
CA LYS A 899 14.62 5.43 -39.89
C LYS A 899 14.37 6.53 -38.87
N ALA A 900 13.25 6.45 -38.14
CA ALA A 900 12.90 7.40 -37.09
C ALA A 900 13.92 7.40 -35.94
N VAL A 901 14.37 6.21 -35.51
CA VAL A 901 15.42 6.05 -34.49
C VAL A 901 16.74 6.64 -34.97
N LEU A 902 17.17 6.36 -36.21
CA LEU A 902 18.42 6.92 -36.75
C LEU A 902 18.43 8.46 -36.72
N LYS A 903 17.32 9.09 -37.12
CA LYS A 903 17.16 10.55 -37.05
C LYS A 903 17.34 11.08 -35.62
N LYS A 904 16.79 10.37 -34.63
CA LYS A 904 16.91 10.71 -33.20
C LYS A 904 18.33 10.50 -32.66
N VAL A 905 19.00 9.42 -33.04
CA VAL A 905 20.40 9.14 -32.68
C VAL A 905 21.30 10.30 -33.13
N VAL A 906 21.17 10.75 -34.37
CA VAL A 906 21.96 11.87 -34.91
C VAL A 906 21.66 13.16 -34.13
N ALA A 907 20.38 13.50 -33.94
CA ALA A 907 19.99 14.69 -33.20
C ALA A 907 20.48 14.68 -31.74
N ARG A 908 20.44 13.52 -31.09
CA ARG A 908 20.93 13.34 -29.71
C ARG A 908 22.45 13.53 -29.63
N LYS A 909 23.23 12.93 -30.54
CA LYS A 909 24.68 13.11 -30.58
C LYS A 909 25.06 14.58 -30.72
N VAL A 910 24.41 15.31 -31.62
CA VAL A 910 24.62 16.76 -31.79
C VAL A 910 24.34 17.52 -30.49
N LYS A 911 23.23 17.24 -29.82
CA LYS A 911 22.88 17.89 -28.54
C LYS A 911 23.89 17.58 -27.43
N ILE A 912 24.32 16.34 -27.29
CA ILE A 912 25.32 15.94 -26.29
C ILE A 912 26.65 16.66 -26.54
N THR A 913 27.12 16.69 -27.79
CA THR A 913 28.36 17.40 -28.14
C THR A 913 28.25 18.91 -27.87
N ALA A 914 27.13 19.54 -28.25
CA ALA A 914 26.89 20.95 -27.96
C ALA A 914 26.90 21.25 -26.45
N ASN A 915 26.28 20.39 -25.64
CA ASN A 915 26.24 20.52 -24.19
C ASN A 915 27.62 20.36 -23.54
N LYS A 916 28.53 19.56 -24.12
CA LYS A 916 29.92 19.44 -23.65
C LYS A 916 30.73 20.72 -23.94
N ILE A 917 30.41 21.44 -25.01
CA ILE A 917 31.10 22.67 -25.42
C ILE A 917 30.58 23.90 -24.66
N ASN A 918 29.28 23.96 -24.35
CA ASN A 918 28.68 25.06 -23.59
C ASN A 918 27.81 24.53 -22.42
N PRO A 919 28.41 24.21 -21.26
CA PRO A 919 27.69 23.66 -20.12
C PRO A 919 26.68 24.64 -19.49
N PHE A 920 26.74 25.95 -19.81
CA PHE A 920 25.79 26.97 -19.32
C PHE A 920 24.46 27.01 -20.08
N ALA A 921 24.34 26.30 -21.20
CA ALA A 921 23.05 26.11 -21.89
C ALA A 921 22.09 25.17 -21.13
N LYS A 922 22.53 24.52 -20.04
CA LYS A 922 21.76 23.60 -19.17
C LYS A 922 20.51 24.22 -18.50
N LYS A 923 20.29 25.55 -18.58
CA LYS A 923 19.22 26.26 -17.83
C LYS A 923 17.95 26.62 -18.62
N ARG A 924 17.73 26.08 -19.83
CA ARG A 924 16.46 26.28 -20.56
C ARG A 924 15.76 24.99 -20.92
#